data_AF-A0A1B6LNB5-F1
#
_entry.id   AF-A0A1B6LNB5-F1
#
_cell.length_a   1.000
_cell.length_b   1.000
_cell.length_c   1.000
_cell.angle_alpha   90.00
_cell.angle_beta   90.00
_cell.angle_gamma   90.00
#
_symmetry.space_group_name_H-M   'P 1'
#
loop_
_entity.id
_entity.type
_entity.pdbx_description
1 polymer ?
#
loop_
_entity_poly.entity_id
_entity_poly.type
_entity_poly.pdbx_seq_one_letter_code
_entity_poly.pdbx_strand_id
1 'polypeptide(L)'
;RTLTFLLAAAVAVLAVLPLSSTHPVGCGCKKFQPPPVPKGAYVKASKSSSSSASVEKSATANEQEIKANSLTGQYSKSGSSSDSRSVAKSAESNEESYEAYAPGYVCGCGLVARNSGESDFDYYARIFQVDVANVESINAFYAKVFKQYKGESNTDYCNRVTFIFTKVYPKLDCRFNQAYLKYLQKYYDMLYAKCKGESDEAWFNRVLTRSTENEAEYLVKVAILKKYITTVDWSKVDIDCKYKTGFILISSRDTSSSSARSLDEDSSSTKTIKTEVEVIKETFAKKESEDITTWYKRIVTKVSSTESTEEYIKTLTLVRKCYPTLPLWYDAKYFDLVKDFYTSLYSKRNEETDEALFSRILTKENYETDDECMKRIELVRNVYPNLDLWYNSKYFSLIQKFLVSYYKKSPSEDKTEYYKRILSRSTGESDSVYVSRLDSIRRCSEFNGLDLWYSQDNVSLLKEYYSLKYTKTSEETIKSLYERIVNKLADETEEQCIKRISVVRSIFPNLDLWKNEEYCDLIRPYYKEMYKKSPSEDDSTYFKRICTKIPDESDEVFVARIDILKRTYSSLDLWYSSEFSSICKQYYIAKYAKRSSESQALFYKRIIAKEYGETAEQCAARVQLIHGFHPNWDLWYNTQYYELTKPMNQIIYKKSSVENELSYYQRLVKRFDSETDEVYSNRISCLRHMYSSLDLWYNKQYMDIVKSYYVATYTKKSSETEVELYTRVMTKEEGETDEQWAQRIEVVHWLKPDWDLWCDTKYYELTKPFLFHLYKKSTSEEELDYYNRILYKIPSESDANHLQRIALIKKTYPGIPLWYSTQYMPLIKNYYTGVYAKKSTETEDSLFARVVIQESGETVEQCAERVHIVHELYPNWALWYDNKYYGKVKEIDEIINKRSTSEEEVIYYKRITKRYEQETDAVYVARMNLYEQTFSSLPLWSRFEYLDIIKPFYTLKYTKWDGETNDVYFSRLVARESCDVSDKVYANRLYLVQLLTSSCDFWYDAQYYEKYTKTFYSLYYSKLESENCDGWLARAITLLPGETNENAIKRVALIKRASGNCGCWTLDALNKVQASQAFSKEYISVIRSSFFVSYSKSSSSSSSSTKSATSEQNEDVVVIQRGGC
;
A
#
# COMPACT_ATOMS: atom_id res chain seq x y z
N ARG A 1 -25.58 16.24 55.93
CA ARG A 1 -27.06 16.39 55.81
C ARG A 1 -27.35 16.37 54.30
N THR A 2 -27.88 15.31 53.70
CA THR A 2 -28.40 14.04 54.27
C THR A 2 -28.00 12.88 53.35
N LEU A 3 -28.13 11.63 53.81
CA LEU A 3 -27.45 10.45 53.26
C LEU A 3 -28.43 9.27 53.07
N THR A 4 -28.11 8.31 52.17
CA THR A 4 -28.59 6.89 52.16
C THR A 4 -30.09 6.61 51.90
N PHE A 5 -30.54 5.41 51.45
CA PHE A 5 -29.89 4.13 51.10
C PHE A 5 -30.81 3.25 50.18
N LEU A 6 -30.22 2.41 49.30
CA LEU A 6 -30.67 1.05 48.82
C LEU A 6 -32.12 0.85 48.28
N LEU A 7 -32.54 -0.26 47.63
CA LEU A 7 -31.95 -1.58 47.32
C LEU A 7 -32.32 -2.02 45.85
N ALA A 8 -32.16 -3.31 45.49
CA ALA A 8 -32.09 -3.82 44.09
C ALA A 8 -33.30 -4.65 43.57
N ALA A 9 -33.16 -5.17 42.33
CA ALA A 9 -34.01 -6.14 41.60
C ALA A 9 -35.36 -5.61 41.00
N ALA A 10 -35.87 -6.10 39.86
CA ALA A 10 -35.35 -6.92 38.75
C ALA A 10 -36.30 -6.84 37.51
N VAL A 11 -35.91 -7.40 36.35
CA VAL A 11 -36.72 -8.16 35.35
C VAL A 11 -35.80 -8.59 34.20
N ALA A 12 -36.13 -9.66 33.45
CA ALA A 12 -35.21 -10.36 32.53
C ALA A 12 -35.89 -10.90 31.25
N VAL A 13 -35.20 -11.83 30.56
CA VAL A 13 -35.66 -12.81 29.55
C VAL A 13 -35.40 -12.45 28.07
N LEU A 14 -35.09 -13.50 27.29
CA LEU A 14 -34.74 -13.62 25.86
C LEU A 14 -33.29 -13.24 25.48
N ALA A 15 -32.52 -14.10 24.79
CA ALA A 15 -32.68 -15.54 24.55
C ALA A 15 -31.33 -16.23 24.26
N VAL A 16 -31.18 -17.49 24.67
CA VAL A 16 -30.10 -18.40 24.27
C VAL A 16 -30.72 -19.77 24.01
N LEU A 17 -30.37 -20.42 22.90
CA LEU A 17 -30.12 -21.87 22.76
C LEU A 17 -29.60 -22.16 21.32
N PRO A 18 -28.73 -23.16 21.11
CA PRO A 18 -28.22 -23.53 19.79
C PRO A 18 -29.02 -24.69 19.15
N LEU A 19 -28.76 -25.00 17.88
CA LEU A 19 -29.16 -26.25 17.24
C LEU A 19 -28.03 -26.82 16.38
N SER A 20 -27.91 -28.15 16.39
CA SER A 20 -26.91 -28.94 15.66
C SER A 20 -27.56 -29.85 14.62
N SER A 21 -26.78 -30.33 13.66
CA SER A 21 -27.12 -31.50 12.83
C SER A 21 -25.84 -32.19 12.33
N THR A 22 -25.91 -33.50 12.04
CA THR A 22 -24.72 -34.36 11.95
C THR A 22 -24.84 -35.48 10.90
N HIS A 23 -23.90 -35.49 9.93
CA HIS A 23 -23.41 -36.70 9.21
C HIS A 23 -24.46 -37.55 8.43
N PRO A 24 -24.11 -38.68 7.76
CA PRO A 24 -22.80 -39.29 7.48
C PRO A 24 -22.53 -39.64 5.98
N VAL A 25 -21.36 -40.26 5.74
CA VAL A 25 -20.98 -41.27 4.70
C VAL A 25 -19.55 -40.99 4.21
N GLY A 26 -18.73 -42.03 3.96
CA GLY A 26 -17.38 -41.85 3.44
C GLY A 26 -16.63 -43.11 3.02
N CYS A 27 -15.54 -42.91 2.27
CA CYS A 27 -14.45 -43.81 1.87
C CYS A 27 -13.33 -42.94 1.23
N GLY A 28 -12.02 -43.25 1.26
CA GLY A 28 -11.29 -44.27 2.02
C GLY A 28 -9.86 -44.51 1.45
N CYS A 29 -8.82 -44.50 2.30
CA CYS A 29 -7.39 -44.85 1.99
C CYS A 29 -6.61 -43.88 1.04
N LYS A 30 -5.25 -43.79 1.03
CA LYS A 30 -4.17 -44.33 1.90
C LYS A 30 -2.88 -43.46 1.84
N LYS A 31 -1.93 -43.72 2.77
CA LYS A 31 -0.63 -43.04 3.07
C LYS A 31 0.42 -43.03 1.93
N PHE A 32 1.43 -42.11 1.96
CA PHE A 32 2.86 -42.39 2.31
C PHE A 32 3.83 -41.16 2.19
N GLN A 33 5.06 -41.30 2.72
CA GLN A 33 6.27 -40.41 2.66
C GLN A 33 7.53 -41.33 2.47
N PRO A 34 8.82 -40.88 2.43
CA PRO A 34 9.55 -39.83 1.67
C PRO A 34 10.71 -40.47 0.82
N PRO A 35 12.06 -40.19 0.89
CA PRO A 35 12.78 -38.89 0.91
C PRO A 35 13.73 -38.37 -0.24
N PRO A 36 14.90 -38.94 -0.66
CA PRO A 36 16.17 -38.16 -0.54
C PRO A 36 17.08 -37.88 -1.78
N VAL A 37 17.66 -36.66 -1.80
CA VAL A 37 19.12 -36.26 -1.93
C VAL A 37 20.10 -37.28 -2.56
N PRO A 38 21.01 -36.95 -3.56
CA PRO A 38 22.06 -35.90 -3.40
C PRO A 38 22.76 -35.21 -4.62
N LYS A 39 23.36 -34.04 -4.30
CA LYS A 39 24.65 -33.43 -4.78
C LYS A 39 24.94 -33.23 -6.29
N GLY A 40 25.12 -31.96 -6.68
CA GLY A 40 25.89 -31.51 -7.86
C GLY A 40 26.69 -30.22 -7.53
N ALA A 41 27.75 -29.89 -8.28
CA ALA A 41 28.68 -28.78 -7.97
C ALA A 41 29.62 -28.39 -9.15
N TYR A 42 30.40 -27.30 -8.98
CA TYR A 42 31.47 -26.76 -9.87
C TYR A 42 31.00 -26.13 -11.23
N VAL A 43 31.61 -25.07 -11.80
CA VAL A 43 32.45 -23.96 -11.23
C VAL A 43 32.63 -22.77 -12.22
N LYS A 44 32.99 -21.58 -11.69
CA LYS A 44 33.66 -20.38 -12.28
C LYS A 44 33.33 -19.84 -13.70
N ALA A 45 33.19 -18.50 -13.72
CA ALA A 45 33.85 -17.55 -14.65
C ALA A 45 33.38 -17.43 -16.13
N SER A 46 33.65 -16.32 -16.84
CA SER A 46 33.82 -14.91 -16.44
C SER A 46 33.98 -14.03 -17.69
N LYS A 47 33.51 -12.76 -17.65
CA LYS A 47 33.89 -11.66 -18.60
C LYS A 47 33.48 -11.93 -20.07
N SER A 48 33.47 -10.96 -20.99
CA SER A 48 33.22 -9.51 -20.92
C SER A 48 32.86 -9.01 -22.34
N SER A 49 32.77 -7.69 -22.54
CA SER A 49 33.19 -6.93 -23.75
C SER A 49 33.37 -7.67 -25.10
N SER A 50 32.90 -7.16 -26.26
CA SER A 50 32.19 -5.91 -26.60
C SER A 50 31.95 -5.91 -28.13
N SER A 51 31.38 -4.83 -28.70
CA SER A 51 31.75 -4.22 -30.00
C SER A 51 32.10 -5.16 -31.19
N SER A 52 31.43 -5.09 -32.35
CA SER A 52 31.24 -3.86 -33.14
C SER A 52 30.17 -4.00 -34.24
N ALA A 53 29.94 -2.89 -34.94
CA ALA A 53 29.38 -2.77 -36.29
C ALA A 53 29.86 -3.89 -37.27
N SER A 54 29.17 -4.21 -38.38
CA SER A 54 28.77 -3.21 -39.39
C SER A 54 27.68 -3.66 -40.39
N VAL A 55 26.81 -2.71 -40.74
CA VAL A 55 26.51 -2.24 -42.11
C VAL A 55 25.92 -3.22 -43.15
N GLU A 56 24.63 -2.96 -43.45
CA GLU A 56 23.94 -2.98 -44.76
C GLU A 56 23.53 -4.28 -45.51
N LYS A 57 22.32 -4.16 -46.10
CA LYS A 57 21.84 -4.65 -47.43
C LYS A 57 21.93 -6.17 -47.72
N SER A 58 20.90 -6.82 -48.27
CA SER A 58 19.61 -6.36 -48.83
C SER A 58 18.79 -7.57 -49.31
N ALA A 59 17.49 -7.38 -49.60
CA ALA A 59 16.65 -8.28 -50.42
C ALA A 59 16.38 -9.67 -49.80
N THR A 60 15.31 -10.41 -50.12
CA THR A 60 14.04 -10.12 -50.83
C THR A 60 13.00 -11.08 -50.20
N ALA A 61 11.87 -10.57 -49.68
CA ALA A 61 10.59 -10.49 -50.37
C ALA A 61 9.78 -11.81 -50.42
N ASN A 62 8.46 -11.66 -50.32
CA ASN A 62 7.40 -12.66 -50.57
C ASN A 62 7.32 -13.82 -49.55
N GLU A 63 6.15 -14.41 -49.27
CA GLU A 63 4.79 -14.23 -49.82
C GLU A 63 3.74 -14.37 -48.67
N GLN A 64 2.65 -13.59 -48.68
CA GLN A 64 1.25 -14.02 -48.94
C GLN A 64 0.67 -15.17 -48.06
N GLU A 65 -0.59 -15.13 -47.60
CA GLU A 65 -1.61 -14.06 -47.54
C GLU A 65 -2.75 -14.51 -46.57
N ILE A 66 -3.99 -14.02 -46.76
CA ILE A 66 -5.27 -14.50 -46.17
C ILE A 66 -5.43 -14.06 -44.69
N LYS A 67 -6.22 -13.03 -44.32
CA LYS A 67 -7.71 -12.83 -44.44
C LYS A 67 -8.51 -13.84 -43.57
N ALA A 68 -9.68 -13.56 -43.02
CA ALA A 68 -10.40 -12.32 -42.66
C ALA A 68 -11.62 -12.73 -41.78
N ASN A 69 -12.54 -11.79 -41.53
CA ASN A 69 -13.85 -11.93 -40.88
C ASN A 69 -13.82 -12.02 -39.32
N SER A 70 -14.58 -11.28 -38.50
CA SER A 70 -15.79 -10.40 -38.58
C SER A 70 -17.06 -10.98 -37.92
N LEU A 71 -18.08 -10.12 -37.72
CA LEU A 71 -19.42 -10.39 -37.15
C LEU A 71 -19.45 -10.56 -35.61
N THR A 72 -19.87 -9.58 -34.80
CA THR A 72 -21.22 -8.97 -34.56
C THR A 72 -22.14 -9.77 -33.63
N GLY A 73 -22.64 -9.12 -32.57
CA GLY A 73 -23.75 -9.54 -31.70
C GLY A 73 -24.47 -8.31 -31.13
N GLN A 74 -25.77 -8.41 -30.85
CA GLN A 74 -26.66 -7.24 -30.70
C GLN A 74 -27.88 -7.55 -29.78
N TYR A 75 -28.55 -6.49 -29.26
CA TYR A 75 -29.90 -6.52 -28.63
C TYR A 75 -30.04 -7.22 -27.24
N SER A 76 -31.08 -6.99 -26.40
CA SER A 76 -32.26 -6.07 -26.46
C SER A 76 -32.94 -5.82 -25.09
N LYS A 77 -33.55 -4.62 -24.92
CA LYS A 77 -34.82 -4.34 -24.18
C LYS A 77 -34.85 -4.56 -22.64
N SER A 78 -35.84 -4.04 -21.86
CA SER A 78 -37.13 -3.39 -22.21
C SER A 78 -37.60 -2.25 -21.26
N GLY A 79 -38.33 -1.29 -21.85
CA GLY A 79 -39.43 -0.51 -21.23
C GLY A 79 -39.07 0.87 -20.64
N SER A 80 -40.00 1.69 -20.13
CA SER A 80 -41.47 1.90 -20.36
C SER A 80 -42.02 2.78 -19.22
N SER A 81 -43.00 3.69 -19.34
CA SER A 81 -43.77 4.30 -20.44
C SER A 81 -44.53 5.52 -19.83
N SER A 82 -45.39 6.33 -20.47
CA SER A 82 -46.04 6.36 -21.80
C SER A 82 -46.03 7.84 -22.32
N ASP A 83 -46.94 8.44 -23.12
CA ASP A 83 -48.26 8.08 -23.67
C ASP A 83 -48.60 8.86 -24.97
N SER A 84 -49.52 8.31 -25.77
CA SER A 84 -50.32 9.02 -26.81
C SER A 84 -49.56 9.69 -27.98
N ARG A 85 -50.18 10.12 -29.10
CA ARG A 85 -51.37 9.65 -29.89
C ARG A 85 -51.22 10.23 -31.33
N SER A 86 -51.68 9.65 -32.44
CA SER A 86 -51.99 8.26 -32.81
C SER A 86 -52.55 8.21 -34.26
N VAL A 87 -52.23 7.17 -35.07
CA VAL A 87 -52.99 6.72 -36.28
C VAL A 87 -52.95 7.71 -37.48
N ALA A 88 -52.92 7.38 -38.79
CA ALA A 88 -52.80 6.17 -39.64
C ALA A 88 -52.49 6.63 -41.10
N LYS A 89 -52.33 5.84 -42.18
CA LYS A 89 -51.84 4.46 -42.54
C LYS A 89 -51.96 4.37 -44.10
N SER A 90 -51.56 3.24 -44.72
CA SER A 90 -51.75 2.84 -46.14
C SER A 90 -50.69 3.38 -47.13
N ALA A 91 -50.27 2.68 -48.20
CA ALA A 91 -50.55 1.32 -48.69
C ALA A 91 -49.35 0.70 -49.47
N GLU A 92 -49.44 -0.58 -49.87
CA GLU A 92 -48.50 -1.32 -50.73
C GLU A 92 -48.75 -1.01 -52.25
N SER A 93 -48.03 -1.47 -53.29
CA SER A 93 -47.42 -2.80 -53.53
C SER A 93 -46.50 -2.87 -54.79
N ASN A 94 -45.93 -4.06 -55.02
CA ASN A 94 -45.06 -4.61 -56.10
C ASN A 94 -45.38 -4.15 -57.56
N GLU A 95 -44.48 -4.07 -58.56
CA GLU A 95 -43.28 -4.85 -59.02
C GLU A 95 -43.62 -5.83 -60.21
N GLU A 96 -42.57 -6.32 -60.89
CA GLU A 96 -42.50 -7.25 -62.05
C GLU A 96 -42.59 -6.68 -63.48
N SER A 97 -42.04 -7.33 -64.52
CA SER A 97 -40.77 -8.10 -64.63
C SER A 97 -40.44 -8.35 -66.12
N TYR A 98 -39.19 -8.70 -66.43
CA TYR A 98 -38.76 -9.55 -67.58
C TYR A 98 -37.23 -9.75 -67.50
N GLU A 99 -36.77 -11.02 -67.56
CA GLU A 99 -35.37 -11.53 -67.59
C GLU A 99 -35.41 -13.00 -68.08
N ALA A 100 -34.36 -13.65 -68.60
CA ALA A 100 -33.07 -13.22 -69.16
C ALA A 100 -32.48 -14.39 -70.01
N TYR A 101 -31.25 -14.25 -70.53
CA TYR A 101 -30.41 -15.37 -70.95
C TYR A 101 -29.06 -15.31 -70.18
N ALA A 102 -28.48 -16.47 -69.88
CA ALA A 102 -27.47 -16.71 -68.83
C ALA A 102 -26.32 -17.59 -69.40
N PRO A 103 -25.31 -18.09 -68.62
CA PRO A 103 -25.04 -17.97 -67.18
C PRO A 103 -23.61 -17.49 -66.82
N GLY A 104 -23.29 -17.20 -65.55
CA GLY A 104 -24.17 -17.18 -64.38
C GLY A 104 -23.51 -16.73 -63.09
N TYR A 105 -23.69 -15.45 -62.74
CA TYR A 105 -24.03 -15.03 -61.38
C TYR A 105 -24.80 -13.70 -61.48
N VAL A 106 -26.08 -13.82 -61.84
CA VAL A 106 -26.96 -12.66 -62.01
C VAL A 106 -27.40 -12.16 -60.63
N CYS A 107 -27.07 -10.91 -60.32
CA CYS A 107 -27.87 -10.10 -59.42
C CYS A 107 -28.29 -8.84 -60.20
N GLY A 108 -29.58 -8.73 -60.51
CA GLY A 108 -30.16 -7.66 -61.31
C GLY A 108 -30.27 -6.34 -60.56
N CYS A 109 -29.16 -5.81 -60.06
CA CYS A 109 -29.16 -4.59 -59.24
C CYS A 109 -29.63 -3.38 -60.06
N GLY A 110 -30.83 -2.88 -59.73
CA GLY A 110 -31.16 -1.46 -59.91
C GLY A 110 -30.26 -0.58 -59.02
N LEU A 111 -30.48 0.74 -59.05
CA LEU A 111 -29.85 1.62 -58.07
C LEU A 111 -30.37 1.25 -56.67
N VAL A 112 -29.48 1.08 -55.70
CA VAL A 112 -29.83 0.73 -54.31
C VAL A 112 -30.79 1.79 -53.75
N ALA A 113 -31.73 1.39 -52.89
CA ALA A 113 -32.69 2.32 -52.28
C ALA A 113 -32.00 3.49 -51.54
N ARG A 114 -32.70 4.64 -51.51
CA ARG A 114 -32.34 5.77 -50.64
C ARG A 114 -32.66 5.44 -49.19
N ASN A 115 -31.84 5.94 -48.28
CA ASN A 115 -32.17 5.95 -46.85
C ASN A 115 -33.22 7.03 -46.55
N SER A 116 -34.00 6.87 -45.47
CA SER A 116 -35.02 7.87 -45.10
C SER A 116 -34.38 9.21 -44.76
N GLY A 117 -34.77 10.27 -45.46
CA GLY A 117 -34.20 11.62 -45.31
C GLY A 117 -32.85 11.86 -46.00
N GLU A 118 -32.35 10.90 -46.79
CA GLU A 118 -31.05 11.01 -47.49
C GLU A 118 -31.11 11.98 -48.68
N SER A 119 -30.18 12.94 -48.74
CA SER A 119 -30.10 13.88 -49.85
C SER A 119 -29.56 13.23 -51.13
N ASP A 120 -29.84 13.83 -52.29
CA ASP A 120 -29.27 13.41 -53.57
C ASP A 120 -27.72 13.37 -53.55
N PHE A 121 -27.08 14.28 -52.81
CA PHE A 121 -25.62 14.30 -52.68
C PHE A 121 -25.12 13.07 -51.90
N ASP A 122 -25.66 12.84 -50.70
CA ASP A 122 -25.25 11.74 -49.83
C ASP A 122 -25.53 10.38 -50.48
N TYR A 123 -26.70 10.27 -51.12
CA TYR A 123 -27.11 9.11 -51.89
C TYR A 123 -26.12 8.79 -53.00
N TYR A 124 -25.85 9.73 -53.90
CA TYR A 124 -24.96 9.45 -55.04
C TYR A 124 -23.49 9.30 -54.61
N ALA A 125 -23.04 9.98 -53.56
CA ALA A 125 -21.72 9.73 -52.96
C ALA A 125 -21.60 8.32 -52.37
N ARG A 126 -22.67 7.81 -51.74
CA ARG A 126 -22.75 6.44 -51.21
C ARG A 126 -22.77 5.37 -52.31
N ILE A 127 -23.46 5.61 -53.43
CA ILE A 127 -23.61 4.63 -54.53
C ILE A 127 -22.42 4.65 -55.51
N PHE A 128 -21.89 5.82 -55.85
CA PHE A 128 -20.85 6.00 -56.87
C PHE A 128 -19.47 6.27 -56.26
N GLN A 129 -19.13 5.52 -55.20
CA GLN A 129 -17.81 5.56 -54.57
C GLN A 129 -16.68 5.28 -55.58
N VAL A 130 -15.60 6.06 -55.47
CA VAL A 130 -14.42 5.99 -56.31
C VAL A 130 -13.17 6.32 -55.48
N ASP A 131 -12.19 5.43 -55.49
CA ASP A 131 -10.82 5.77 -55.12
C ASP A 131 -10.18 6.55 -56.28
N VAL A 132 -9.73 7.77 -55.98
CA VAL A 132 -9.19 8.73 -56.96
C VAL A 132 -7.68 8.51 -57.19
N ALA A 133 -7.01 7.71 -56.35
CA ALA A 133 -5.61 7.35 -56.54
C ALA A 133 -5.41 6.19 -57.54
N ASN A 134 -6.48 5.46 -57.88
CA ASN A 134 -6.43 4.27 -58.71
C ASN A 134 -7.15 4.48 -60.07
N VAL A 135 -6.41 4.32 -61.17
CA VAL A 135 -6.91 4.51 -62.55
C VAL A 135 -7.96 3.47 -62.96
N GLU A 136 -7.89 2.24 -62.44
CA GLU A 136 -8.87 1.18 -62.68
C GLU A 136 -10.18 1.49 -61.94
N SER A 137 -10.08 1.98 -60.70
CA SER A 137 -11.21 2.51 -59.92
C SER A 137 -11.92 3.65 -60.66
N ILE A 138 -11.18 4.62 -61.20
CA ILE A 138 -11.73 5.73 -62.00
C ILE A 138 -12.45 5.22 -63.26
N ASN A 139 -11.87 4.26 -63.99
CA ASN A 139 -12.53 3.67 -65.16
C ASN A 139 -13.79 2.87 -64.79
N ALA A 140 -13.77 2.15 -63.66
CA ALA A 140 -14.95 1.44 -63.13
C ALA A 140 -16.04 2.41 -62.65
N PHE A 141 -15.66 3.56 -62.08
CA PHE A 141 -16.58 4.65 -61.73
C PHE A 141 -17.26 5.22 -62.97
N TYR A 142 -16.52 5.60 -64.02
CA TYR A 142 -17.15 6.09 -65.26
C TYR A 142 -18.06 5.03 -65.91
N ALA A 143 -17.65 3.76 -65.92
CA ALA A 143 -18.48 2.66 -66.41
C ALA A 143 -19.79 2.47 -65.59
N LYS A 144 -19.77 2.73 -64.28
CA LYS A 144 -20.99 2.76 -63.43
C LYS A 144 -21.84 4.00 -63.71
N VAL A 145 -21.25 5.20 -63.76
CA VAL A 145 -22.00 6.46 -63.91
C VAL A 145 -22.74 6.51 -65.24
N PHE A 146 -22.07 6.17 -66.35
CA PHE A 146 -22.67 6.16 -67.70
C PHE A 146 -23.45 4.86 -68.03
N LYS A 147 -23.62 3.95 -67.06
CA LYS A 147 -24.61 2.87 -67.17
C LYS A 147 -26.01 3.44 -66.94
N GLN A 148 -26.97 3.06 -67.79
CA GLN A 148 -28.40 3.23 -67.50
C GLN A 148 -28.90 1.99 -66.76
N TYR A 149 -29.64 2.18 -65.68
CA TYR A 149 -30.09 1.11 -64.80
C TYR A 149 -31.50 0.62 -65.17
N LYS A 150 -31.87 -0.59 -64.74
CA LYS A 150 -33.18 -1.18 -65.05
C LYS A 150 -34.28 -0.32 -64.43
N GLY A 151 -35.24 0.13 -65.25
CA GLY A 151 -36.32 1.04 -64.84
C GLY A 151 -35.98 2.54 -64.88
N GLU A 152 -34.74 2.93 -65.18
CA GLU A 152 -34.32 4.34 -65.25
C GLU A 152 -34.71 4.98 -66.59
N SER A 153 -35.51 6.06 -66.58
CA SER A 153 -35.86 6.77 -67.82
C SER A 153 -34.64 7.48 -68.42
N ASN A 154 -34.68 7.82 -69.71
CA ASN A 154 -33.59 8.57 -70.37
C ASN A 154 -33.38 9.94 -69.70
N THR A 155 -34.45 10.57 -69.22
CA THR A 155 -34.40 11.84 -68.49
C THR A 155 -33.72 11.67 -67.13
N ASP A 156 -34.06 10.63 -66.37
CA ASP A 156 -33.48 10.37 -65.05
C ASP A 156 -32.01 9.97 -65.15
N TYR A 157 -31.66 9.17 -66.15
CA TYR A 157 -30.27 8.86 -66.52
C TYR A 157 -29.45 10.13 -66.78
N CYS A 158 -29.93 11.02 -67.67
CA CYS A 158 -29.27 12.29 -67.96
C CYS A 158 -29.21 13.22 -66.74
N ASN A 159 -30.26 13.28 -65.93
CA ASN A 159 -30.31 14.07 -64.69
C ASN A 159 -29.30 13.54 -63.65
N ARG A 160 -29.24 12.23 -63.41
CA ARG A 160 -28.29 11.60 -62.49
C ARG A 160 -26.85 11.83 -62.93
N VAL A 161 -26.52 11.57 -64.20
CA VAL A 161 -25.17 11.81 -64.74
C VAL A 161 -24.79 13.29 -64.58
N THR A 162 -25.73 14.21 -64.87
CA THR A 162 -25.52 15.65 -64.69
C THR A 162 -25.32 16.02 -63.21
N PHE A 163 -26.13 15.48 -62.30
CA PHE A 163 -26.03 15.79 -60.87
C PHE A 163 -24.74 15.26 -60.26
N ILE A 164 -24.35 14.02 -60.60
CA ILE A 164 -23.08 13.41 -60.17
C ILE A 164 -21.90 14.32 -60.55
N PHE A 165 -21.83 14.78 -61.80
CA PHE A 165 -20.71 15.62 -62.25
C PHE A 165 -20.82 17.11 -61.91
N THR A 166 -22.01 17.66 -61.60
CA THR A 166 -22.15 19.08 -61.21
C THR A 166 -22.21 19.32 -59.71
N LYS A 167 -22.49 18.30 -58.89
CA LYS A 167 -22.68 18.43 -57.44
C LYS A 167 -21.85 17.46 -56.59
N VAL A 168 -21.66 16.22 -57.03
CA VAL A 168 -21.08 15.16 -56.18
C VAL A 168 -19.56 15.02 -56.40
N TYR A 169 -19.15 14.82 -57.65
CA TYR A 169 -17.76 14.65 -58.06
C TYR A 169 -17.36 15.64 -59.17
N PRO A 170 -17.45 16.96 -58.97
CA PRO A 170 -17.12 17.95 -60.01
C PRO A 170 -15.65 17.94 -60.43
N LYS A 171 -14.73 17.45 -59.57
CA LYS A 171 -13.32 17.22 -59.95
C LYS A 171 -13.11 16.03 -60.89
N LEU A 172 -14.16 15.25 -61.18
CA LEU A 172 -14.14 14.10 -62.09
C LEU A 172 -15.07 14.30 -63.30
N ASP A 173 -15.49 15.53 -63.62
CA ASP A 173 -16.34 15.79 -64.77
C ASP A 173 -15.60 15.56 -66.10
N CYS A 174 -15.74 14.34 -66.63
CA CYS A 174 -15.15 13.94 -67.90
C CYS A 174 -16.01 14.31 -69.13
N ARG A 175 -17.18 14.95 -68.96
CA ARG A 175 -18.13 15.20 -70.07
C ARG A 175 -17.56 16.07 -71.18
N PHE A 176 -16.56 16.90 -70.86
CA PHE A 176 -15.87 17.78 -71.80
C PHE A 176 -14.47 17.26 -72.19
N ASN A 177 -14.16 15.98 -71.95
CA ASN A 177 -12.83 15.40 -72.20
C ASN A 177 -12.87 14.29 -73.28
N GLN A 178 -12.15 14.51 -74.38
CA GLN A 178 -12.11 13.61 -75.53
C GLN A 178 -11.56 12.21 -75.20
N ALA A 179 -10.74 12.03 -74.16
CA ALA A 179 -10.23 10.71 -73.76
C ALA A 179 -11.34 9.74 -73.30
N TYR A 180 -12.50 10.27 -72.87
CA TYR A 180 -13.61 9.48 -72.32
C TYR A 180 -14.79 9.29 -73.28
N LEU A 181 -14.65 9.70 -74.55
CA LEU A 181 -15.66 9.61 -75.62
C LEU A 181 -16.47 8.30 -75.65
N LYS A 182 -15.82 7.16 -75.39
CA LYS A 182 -16.44 5.81 -75.36
C LYS A 182 -17.59 5.67 -74.35
N TYR A 183 -17.64 6.50 -73.31
CA TYR A 183 -18.74 6.55 -72.33
C TYR A 183 -19.76 7.66 -72.64
N LEU A 184 -19.33 8.73 -73.32
CA LEU A 184 -20.12 9.95 -73.47
C LEU A 184 -21.21 9.84 -74.53
N GLN A 185 -21.01 9.03 -75.58
CA GLN A 185 -21.92 8.93 -76.74
C GLN A 185 -23.40 8.84 -76.32
N LYS A 186 -23.77 7.81 -75.54
CA LYS A 186 -25.17 7.60 -75.12
C LYS A 186 -25.75 8.77 -74.31
N TYR A 187 -24.93 9.45 -73.51
CA TYR A 187 -25.36 10.62 -72.74
C TYR A 187 -25.60 11.83 -73.64
N TYR A 188 -24.73 12.08 -74.63
CA TYR A 188 -24.93 13.14 -75.63
C TYR A 188 -26.14 12.84 -76.54
N ASP A 189 -26.26 11.61 -77.03
CA ASP A 189 -27.38 11.17 -77.88
C ASP A 189 -28.74 11.32 -77.18
N MET A 190 -28.81 11.09 -75.86
CA MET A 190 -30.04 11.23 -75.08
C MET A 190 -30.33 12.67 -74.64
N LEU A 191 -29.31 13.43 -74.22
CA LEU A 191 -29.49 14.80 -73.72
C LEU A 191 -29.74 15.80 -74.86
N TYR A 192 -29.14 15.57 -76.02
CA TYR A 192 -29.18 16.46 -77.18
C TYR A 192 -29.93 15.86 -78.38
N ALA A 193 -30.74 14.83 -78.16
CA ALA A 193 -31.67 14.29 -79.16
C ALA A 193 -32.49 15.38 -79.84
N LYS A 194 -32.76 15.22 -81.14
CA LYS A 194 -33.69 16.07 -81.89
C LYS A 194 -35.12 15.71 -81.54
N CYS A 195 -35.91 16.68 -81.08
CA CYS A 195 -37.29 16.48 -80.67
C CYS A 195 -38.16 16.18 -81.91
N LYS A 196 -39.21 15.36 -81.72
CA LYS A 196 -40.09 14.94 -82.82
C LYS A 196 -40.87 16.14 -83.39
N GLY A 197 -40.45 16.62 -84.55
CA GLY A 197 -41.02 17.80 -85.23
C GLY A 197 -40.20 19.09 -85.10
N GLU A 198 -39.02 19.05 -84.48
CA GLU A 198 -38.10 20.19 -84.34
C GLU A 198 -37.36 20.49 -85.67
N SER A 199 -37.18 21.77 -86.03
CA SER A 199 -36.34 22.17 -87.17
C SER A 199 -34.84 22.15 -86.82
N ASP A 200 -33.97 22.20 -87.82
CA ASP A 200 -32.52 22.30 -87.58
C ASP A 200 -32.17 23.60 -86.85
N GLU A 201 -32.76 24.74 -87.24
CA GLU A 201 -32.51 26.03 -86.58
C GLU A 201 -32.99 26.02 -85.12
N ALA A 202 -34.14 25.41 -84.83
CA ALA A 202 -34.65 25.27 -83.48
C ALA A 202 -33.73 24.39 -82.62
N TRP A 203 -33.24 23.27 -83.17
CA TRP A 203 -32.29 22.39 -82.50
C TRP A 203 -30.96 23.10 -82.21
N PHE A 204 -30.40 23.82 -83.19
CA PHE A 204 -29.16 24.58 -82.99
C PHE A 204 -29.33 25.64 -81.90
N ASN A 205 -30.44 26.40 -81.89
CA ASN A 205 -30.73 27.35 -80.81
C ASN A 205 -30.86 26.69 -79.43
N ARG A 206 -31.43 25.49 -79.34
CA ARG A 206 -31.57 24.76 -78.06
C ARG A 206 -30.25 24.15 -77.57
N VAL A 207 -29.41 23.64 -78.47
CA VAL A 207 -28.24 22.79 -78.12
C VAL A 207 -26.91 23.54 -78.18
N LEU A 208 -26.75 24.48 -79.11
CA LEU A 208 -25.50 25.24 -79.30
C LEU A 208 -25.48 26.57 -78.55
N THR A 209 -26.59 27.08 -78.02
CA THR A 209 -26.55 28.33 -77.23
C THR A 209 -25.66 28.17 -76.01
N ARG A 210 -24.59 28.99 -75.94
CA ARG A 210 -23.66 29.03 -74.82
C ARG A 210 -24.36 29.35 -73.49
N SER A 211 -23.95 28.62 -72.46
CA SER A 211 -24.41 28.79 -71.09
C SER A 211 -23.30 29.40 -70.20
N THR A 212 -22.89 28.73 -69.12
CA THR A 212 -21.79 29.16 -68.22
C THR A 212 -20.43 28.57 -68.61
N GLU A 213 -20.35 27.92 -69.77
CA GLU A 213 -19.19 27.18 -70.26
C GLU A 213 -18.15 28.09 -70.97
N ASN A 214 -16.86 27.87 -70.67
CA ASN A 214 -15.78 28.65 -71.27
C ASN A 214 -15.54 28.28 -72.74
N GLU A 215 -14.71 29.04 -73.44
CA GLU A 215 -14.52 28.89 -74.88
C GLU A 215 -13.92 27.52 -75.28
N ALA A 216 -12.99 26.99 -74.49
CA ALA A 216 -12.40 25.68 -74.74
C ALA A 216 -13.39 24.53 -74.49
N GLU A 217 -14.13 24.58 -73.37
CA GLU A 217 -15.20 23.64 -73.04
C GLU A 217 -16.29 23.61 -74.12
N TYR A 218 -16.71 24.80 -74.57
CA TYR A 218 -17.71 24.95 -75.61
C TYR A 218 -17.25 24.37 -76.95
N LEU A 219 -16.03 24.70 -77.41
CA LEU A 219 -15.49 24.17 -78.66
C LEU A 219 -15.34 22.63 -78.63
N VAL A 220 -14.95 22.06 -77.48
CA VAL A 220 -14.93 20.58 -77.32
C VAL A 220 -16.34 20.00 -77.35
N LYS A 221 -17.31 20.57 -76.63
CA LYS A 221 -18.73 20.17 -76.66
C LYS A 221 -19.28 20.18 -78.10
N VAL A 222 -19.01 21.23 -78.88
CA VAL A 222 -19.42 21.33 -80.29
C VAL A 222 -18.74 20.27 -81.16
N ALA A 223 -17.44 19.99 -80.95
CA ALA A 223 -16.74 18.94 -81.68
C ALA A 223 -17.28 17.53 -81.36
N ILE A 224 -17.69 17.27 -80.10
CA ILE A 224 -18.34 16.02 -79.70
C ILE A 224 -19.74 15.90 -80.32
N LEU A 225 -20.53 16.98 -80.31
CA LEU A 225 -21.85 17.01 -80.95
C LEU A 225 -21.78 16.77 -82.47
N LYS A 226 -20.84 17.43 -83.18
CA LYS A 226 -20.59 17.22 -84.62
C LYS A 226 -20.17 15.78 -84.95
N LYS A 227 -19.63 15.02 -83.99
CA LYS A 227 -19.22 13.62 -84.16
C LYS A 227 -20.37 12.62 -84.00
N TYR A 228 -21.31 12.88 -83.09
CA TYR A 228 -22.36 11.92 -82.73
C TYR A 228 -23.76 12.27 -83.29
N ILE A 229 -24.13 13.55 -83.35
CA ILE A 229 -25.45 13.96 -83.84
C ILE A 229 -25.41 14.20 -85.35
N THR A 230 -25.67 13.15 -86.13
CA THR A 230 -25.73 13.19 -87.61
C THR A 230 -27.12 13.53 -88.16
N THR A 231 -28.10 13.80 -87.29
CA THR A 231 -29.53 13.99 -87.63
C THR A 231 -29.95 15.46 -87.88
N VAL A 232 -28.97 16.36 -87.98
CA VAL A 232 -29.13 17.80 -88.28
C VAL A 232 -28.12 18.24 -89.33
N ASP A 233 -28.51 19.20 -90.16
CA ASP A 233 -27.65 19.75 -91.20
C ASP A 233 -26.68 20.80 -90.64
N TRP A 234 -25.49 20.34 -90.25
CA TRP A 234 -24.40 21.16 -89.73
C TRP A 234 -23.83 22.19 -90.73
N SER A 235 -24.24 22.19 -92.01
CA SER A 235 -23.83 23.24 -92.97
C SER A 235 -24.55 24.57 -92.76
N LYS A 236 -25.67 24.57 -92.03
CA LYS A 236 -26.51 25.75 -91.74
C LYS A 236 -25.99 26.61 -90.58
N VAL A 237 -24.83 26.29 -89.99
CA VAL A 237 -24.33 26.92 -88.77
C VAL A 237 -22.81 27.13 -88.78
N ASP A 238 -22.39 28.37 -88.51
CA ASP A 238 -20.99 28.71 -88.21
C ASP A 238 -20.77 28.86 -86.70
N ILE A 239 -19.57 28.56 -86.22
CA ILE A 239 -19.23 28.48 -84.79
C ILE A 239 -18.25 29.61 -84.43
N ASP A 240 -18.77 30.80 -84.16
CA ASP A 240 -17.98 31.93 -83.65
C ASP A 240 -18.27 32.20 -82.16
N CYS A 241 -17.27 31.93 -81.32
CA CYS A 241 -17.33 32.11 -79.87
C CYS A 241 -17.42 33.58 -79.41
N LYS A 242 -17.18 34.55 -80.30
CA LYS A 242 -17.35 36.00 -80.04
C LYS A 242 -18.81 36.40 -79.85
N TYR A 243 -19.76 35.65 -80.45
CA TYR A 243 -21.18 35.93 -80.31
C TYR A 243 -21.70 35.36 -78.97
N LYS A 244 -22.65 36.06 -78.34
CA LYS A 244 -23.21 35.67 -77.03
C LYS A 244 -23.86 34.27 -77.03
N THR A 245 -24.32 33.81 -78.21
CA THR A 245 -24.82 32.45 -78.46
C THR A 245 -23.73 31.42 -78.71
N GLY A 246 -22.53 31.83 -79.16
CA GLY A 246 -21.42 30.96 -79.58
C GLY A 246 -21.53 30.39 -81.00
N PHE A 247 -22.56 30.75 -81.76
CA PHE A 247 -22.77 30.30 -83.13
C PHE A 247 -23.65 31.30 -83.90
N ILE A 248 -23.62 31.21 -85.23
CA ILE A 248 -24.42 32.02 -86.18
C ILE A 248 -25.17 31.05 -87.11
N LEU A 249 -26.47 31.28 -87.33
CA LEU A 249 -27.21 30.56 -88.37
C LEU A 249 -26.95 31.19 -89.73
N ILE A 250 -26.58 30.36 -90.71
CA ILE A 250 -26.28 30.77 -92.07
C ILE A 250 -27.57 30.74 -92.90
N SER A 251 -28.44 31.72 -92.69
CA SER A 251 -29.55 31.98 -93.62
C SER A 251 -29.01 32.59 -94.92
N SER A 252 -29.70 32.30 -96.04
CA SER A 252 -29.29 32.73 -97.37
C SER A 252 -29.23 34.26 -97.50
N ARG A 253 -28.18 34.77 -98.16
CA ARG A 253 -27.97 36.19 -98.48
C ARG A 253 -29.24 36.85 -99.04
N ASP A 254 -29.55 38.06 -98.55
CA ASP A 254 -30.00 39.15 -99.43
C ASP A 254 -29.78 40.56 -98.82
N THR A 255 -30.08 41.59 -99.62
CA THR A 255 -29.54 42.98 -99.59
C THR A 255 -30.17 44.01 -98.61
N SER A 256 -29.61 45.25 -98.60
CA SER A 256 -30.10 46.54 -98.01
C SER A 256 -29.86 46.75 -96.49
N SER A 257 -29.20 47.81 -95.95
CA SER A 257 -29.22 49.30 -96.06
C SER A 257 -30.35 49.98 -95.24
N SER A 258 -30.24 51.15 -94.57
CA SER A 258 -29.10 52.04 -94.17
C SER A 258 -29.61 53.28 -93.39
N SER A 259 -28.85 53.83 -92.43
CA SER A 259 -28.92 55.24 -91.90
C SER A 259 -27.66 55.50 -91.04
N ALA A 260 -26.90 56.61 -91.12
CA ALA A 260 -27.23 58.06 -91.08
C ALA A 260 -27.70 58.51 -89.68
N ARG A 261 -27.25 59.63 -89.08
CA ARG A 261 -26.26 60.70 -89.41
C ARG A 261 -25.65 61.18 -88.05
N SER A 262 -24.67 62.07 -87.88
CA SER A 262 -23.85 63.00 -88.69
C SER A 262 -22.51 63.24 -87.90
N LEU A 263 -21.58 64.18 -88.08
CA LEU A 263 -21.48 65.54 -88.68
C LEU A 263 -20.04 65.80 -89.24
N ASP A 264 -19.90 66.93 -89.93
CA ASP A 264 -18.76 67.83 -90.25
C ASP A 264 -17.34 67.22 -90.44
N GLU A 265 -16.64 67.34 -91.58
CA GLU A 265 -16.30 68.51 -92.45
C GLU A 265 -15.19 69.43 -91.84
N ASP A 266 -14.14 69.88 -92.56
CA ASP A 266 -13.84 69.78 -94.00
C ASP A 266 -12.32 69.79 -94.36
N SER A 267 -12.04 69.38 -95.60
CA SER A 267 -11.00 69.89 -96.51
C SER A 267 -9.56 69.32 -96.56
N SER A 268 -9.11 69.19 -97.82
CA SER A 268 -7.75 69.31 -98.35
C SER A 268 -6.74 68.16 -98.21
N SER A 269 -5.95 67.98 -99.28
CA SER A 269 -5.07 66.84 -99.52
C SER A 269 -3.60 67.16 -99.23
N THR A 270 -2.94 66.36 -98.38
CA THR A 270 -1.48 66.24 -98.35
C THR A 270 -1.04 64.83 -97.91
N LYS A 271 0.22 64.47 -98.16
CA LYS A 271 0.77 63.13 -97.88
C LYS A 271 0.60 62.76 -96.40
N THR A 272 -0.18 61.71 -96.12
CA THR A 272 -0.39 61.21 -94.75
C THR A 272 0.91 60.65 -94.17
N ILE A 273 1.35 61.21 -93.05
CA ILE A 273 2.44 60.67 -92.24
C ILE A 273 1.89 59.45 -91.49
N LYS A 274 2.51 58.27 -91.64
CA LYS A 274 2.13 57.09 -90.82
C LYS A 274 2.34 57.41 -89.34
N THR A 275 1.39 57.04 -88.49
CA THR A 275 1.57 57.17 -87.04
C THR A 275 2.58 56.15 -86.53
N GLU A 276 3.28 56.47 -85.44
CA GLU A 276 4.29 55.57 -84.85
C GLU A 276 3.72 54.17 -84.52
N VAL A 277 2.44 54.11 -84.13
CA VAL A 277 1.69 52.87 -83.84
C VAL A 277 1.55 51.98 -85.08
N GLU A 278 1.38 52.55 -86.26
CA GLU A 278 1.29 51.80 -87.52
C GLU A 278 2.67 51.28 -87.93
N VAL A 279 3.71 52.11 -87.83
CA VAL A 279 5.10 51.72 -88.12
C VAL A 279 5.59 50.59 -87.19
N ILE A 280 5.26 50.67 -85.89
CA ILE A 280 5.52 49.62 -84.91
C ILE A 280 4.82 48.31 -85.29
N LYS A 281 3.54 48.38 -85.68
CA LYS A 281 2.77 47.19 -86.09
C LYS A 281 3.29 46.55 -87.37
N GLU A 282 3.75 47.33 -88.35
CA GLU A 282 4.40 46.80 -89.56
C GLU A 282 5.76 46.17 -89.25
N THR A 283 6.56 46.78 -88.38
CA THR A 283 7.93 46.33 -88.07
C THR A 283 7.96 45.06 -87.22
N PHE A 284 7.07 44.97 -86.22
CA PHE A 284 7.05 43.89 -85.22
C PHE A 284 5.98 42.83 -85.46
N ALA A 285 5.17 42.92 -86.52
CA ALA A 285 4.29 41.85 -86.98
C ALA A 285 5.05 40.51 -87.12
N LYS A 286 4.40 39.41 -86.74
CA LYS A 286 4.95 38.06 -86.92
C LYS A 286 5.03 37.71 -88.40
N LYS A 287 6.18 37.18 -88.83
CA LYS A 287 6.39 36.64 -90.18
C LYS A 287 5.86 35.19 -90.25
N GLU A 288 5.46 34.77 -91.44
CA GLU A 288 4.96 33.40 -91.66
C GLU A 288 6.04 32.34 -91.43
N SER A 289 7.31 32.68 -91.68
CA SER A 289 8.47 31.78 -91.62
C SER A 289 9.19 31.68 -90.26
N GLU A 290 8.79 32.43 -89.24
CA GLU A 290 9.42 32.40 -87.90
C GLU A 290 8.55 31.70 -86.86
N ASP A 291 9.15 30.99 -85.90
CA ASP A 291 8.44 30.44 -84.74
C ASP A 291 8.18 31.52 -83.66
N ILE A 292 7.41 31.18 -82.62
CA ILE A 292 7.06 32.11 -81.54
C ILE A 292 8.29 32.60 -80.75
N THR A 293 9.28 31.75 -80.49
CA THR A 293 10.47 32.11 -79.72
C THR A 293 11.42 32.97 -80.55
N THR A 294 11.57 32.68 -81.85
CA THR A 294 12.34 33.52 -82.78
C THR A 294 11.67 34.89 -82.97
N TRP A 295 10.34 34.94 -83.12
CA TRP A 295 9.59 36.20 -83.16
C TRP A 295 9.77 37.02 -81.87
N TYR A 296 9.67 36.38 -80.70
CA TYR A 296 9.84 37.06 -79.41
C TYR A 296 11.27 37.56 -79.18
N LYS A 297 12.28 36.79 -79.58
CA LYS A 297 13.68 37.26 -79.63
C LYS A 297 13.82 38.48 -80.56
N ARG A 298 13.19 38.47 -81.72
CA ARG A 298 13.17 39.61 -82.66
C ARG A 298 12.43 40.83 -82.12
N ILE A 299 11.44 40.65 -81.25
CA ILE A 299 10.79 41.77 -80.54
C ILE A 299 11.76 42.42 -79.55
N VAL A 300 12.41 41.64 -78.67
CA VAL A 300 13.24 42.21 -77.58
C VAL A 300 14.65 42.63 -78.00
N THR A 301 15.09 42.26 -79.20
CA THR A 301 16.41 42.67 -79.71
C THR A 301 16.37 44.12 -80.18
N LYS A 302 17.40 44.91 -79.84
CA LYS A 302 17.55 46.29 -80.32
C LYS A 302 17.46 46.38 -81.85
N VAL A 303 16.77 47.41 -82.34
CA VAL A 303 16.49 47.64 -83.77
C VAL A 303 17.75 48.10 -84.50
N SER A 304 18.70 48.73 -83.79
CA SER A 304 20.05 49.03 -84.30
C SER A 304 21.10 48.89 -83.20
N SER A 305 22.36 48.67 -83.60
CA SER A 305 23.51 48.68 -82.68
C SER A 305 23.79 50.05 -82.05
N THR A 306 23.16 51.12 -82.56
CA THR A 306 23.26 52.49 -82.08
C THR A 306 22.07 52.94 -81.22
N GLU A 307 21.02 52.12 -81.07
CA GLU A 307 19.82 52.47 -80.31
C GLU A 307 20.16 52.69 -78.82
N SER A 308 19.86 53.88 -78.30
CA SER A 308 20.08 54.20 -76.88
C SER A 308 19.14 53.40 -75.98
N THR A 309 19.45 53.34 -74.68
CA THR A 309 18.58 52.64 -73.71
C THR A 309 17.22 53.33 -73.58
N GLU A 310 17.14 54.66 -73.74
CA GLU A 310 15.86 55.38 -73.67
C GLU A 310 14.99 55.14 -74.91
N GLU A 311 15.58 55.13 -76.11
CA GLU A 311 14.89 54.74 -77.35
C GLU A 311 14.41 53.30 -77.26
N TYR A 312 15.27 52.36 -76.85
CA TYR A 312 14.91 50.95 -76.64
C TYR A 312 13.72 50.75 -75.69
N ILE A 313 13.71 51.44 -74.55
CA ILE A 313 12.56 51.42 -73.62
C ILE A 313 11.31 51.99 -74.29
N LYS A 314 11.41 53.12 -75.01
CA LYS A 314 10.27 53.74 -75.72
C LYS A 314 9.71 52.81 -76.80
N THR A 315 10.58 52.27 -77.66
CA THR A 315 10.26 51.27 -78.68
C THR A 315 9.50 50.10 -78.05
N LEU A 316 10.08 49.40 -77.07
CA LEU A 316 9.45 48.22 -76.47
C LEU A 316 8.19 48.54 -75.66
N THR A 317 8.11 49.69 -75.01
CA THR A 317 6.87 50.14 -74.35
C THR A 317 5.76 50.38 -75.37
N LEU A 318 6.09 50.91 -76.56
CA LEU A 318 5.12 51.11 -77.63
C LEU A 318 4.76 49.80 -78.34
N VAL A 319 5.71 48.87 -78.54
CA VAL A 319 5.42 47.49 -79.00
C VAL A 319 4.51 46.78 -78.02
N ARG A 320 4.79 46.85 -76.70
CA ARG A 320 3.96 46.26 -75.65
C ARG A 320 2.56 46.88 -75.64
N LYS A 321 2.42 48.19 -75.79
CA LYS A 321 1.11 48.86 -75.96
C LYS A 321 0.37 48.44 -77.25
N CYS A 322 1.09 48.10 -78.32
CA CYS A 322 0.51 47.63 -79.58
C CYS A 322 0.10 46.15 -79.57
N TYR A 323 0.80 45.33 -78.78
CA TYR A 323 0.58 43.91 -78.60
C TYR A 323 0.52 43.55 -77.09
N PRO A 324 -0.50 44.06 -76.36
CA PRO A 324 -0.51 44.05 -74.89
C PRO A 324 -0.72 42.67 -74.29
N THR A 325 -1.28 41.73 -75.04
CA THR A 325 -1.65 40.37 -74.59
C THR A 325 -0.63 39.28 -74.96
N LEU A 326 0.59 39.65 -75.42
CA LEU A 326 1.61 38.64 -75.74
C LEU A 326 2.13 37.96 -74.46
N PRO A 327 2.14 36.61 -74.40
CA PRO A 327 2.82 35.86 -73.34
C PRO A 327 4.26 36.29 -73.06
N LEU A 328 4.97 36.86 -74.04
CA LEU A 328 6.30 37.46 -73.88
C LEU A 328 6.42 38.38 -72.65
N TRP A 329 5.38 39.16 -72.34
CA TRP A 329 5.42 40.17 -71.27
C TRP A 329 5.04 39.64 -69.89
N TYR A 330 4.56 38.39 -69.77
CA TYR A 330 3.91 37.88 -68.55
C TYR A 330 4.23 36.42 -68.21
N ASP A 331 4.75 35.63 -69.16
CA ASP A 331 5.04 34.21 -68.96
C ASP A 331 6.50 34.01 -68.55
N ALA A 332 6.71 33.42 -67.37
CA ALA A 332 8.03 33.21 -66.78
C ALA A 332 9.00 32.44 -67.70
N LYS A 333 8.52 31.63 -68.65
CA LYS A 333 9.38 30.92 -69.61
C LYS A 333 10.10 31.83 -70.62
N TYR A 334 9.71 33.11 -70.69
CA TYR A 334 10.37 34.13 -71.50
C TYR A 334 11.10 35.19 -70.66
N PHE A 335 11.23 35.00 -69.34
CA PHE A 335 11.88 35.95 -68.42
C PHE A 335 13.24 36.45 -68.94
N ASP A 336 14.12 35.55 -69.38
CA ASP A 336 15.46 35.91 -69.89
C ASP A 336 15.43 36.76 -71.17
N LEU A 337 14.32 36.78 -71.92
CA LEU A 337 14.14 37.65 -73.09
C LEU A 337 13.73 39.07 -72.68
N VAL A 338 12.92 39.22 -71.64
CA VAL A 338 12.40 40.54 -71.18
C VAL A 338 13.16 41.12 -69.98
N LYS A 339 14.12 40.38 -69.42
CA LYS A 339 14.94 40.80 -68.27
C LYS A 339 15.59 42.16 -68.47
N ASP A 340 16.29 42.36 -69.59
CA ASP A 340 17.00 43.62 -69.86
C ASP A 340 16.04 44.79 -70.13
N PHE A 341 14.88 44.51 -70.73
CA PHE A 341 13.80 45.49 -70.87
C PHE A 341 13.26 45.93 -69.51
N TYR A 342 12.90 44.99 -68.62
CA TYR A 342 12.37 45.33 -67.29
C TYR A 342 13.42 45.94 -66.35
N THR A 343 14.69 45.53 -66.48
CA THR A 343 15.82 46.18 -65.79
C THR A 343 15.97 47.64 -66.24
N SER A 344 15.87 47.89 -67.55
CA SER A 344 15.98 49.25 -68.10
C SER A 344 14.75 50.11 -67.75
N LEU A 345 13.55 49.55 -67.88
CA LEU A 345 12.27 50.23 -67.62
C LEU A 345 12.10 50.64 -66.16
N TYR A 346 12.41 49.75 -65.21
CA TYR A 346 12.28 49.99 -63.76
C TYR A 346 13.60 50.38 -63.09
N SER A 347 14.59 50.85 -63.86
CA SER A 347 15.67 51.66 -63.31
C SER A 347 15.10 52.91 -62.62
N LYS A 348 15.73 53.31 -61.51
CA LYS A 348 15.36 54.52 -60.74
C LYS A 348 15.75 55.76 -61.55
N ARG A 349 14.79 56.65 -61.78
CA ARG A 349 15.00 57.88 -62.55
C ARG A 349 15.68 58.94 -61.68
N ASN A 350 16.31 59.93 -62.32
CA ASN A 350 16.79 61.12 -61.62
C ASN A 350 15.63 61.77 -60.84
N GLU A 351 15.89 62.16 -59.60
CA GLU A 351 14.93 62.79 -58.67
C GLU A 351 13.69 61.94 -58.28
N GLU A 352 13.61 60.68 -58.71
CA GLU A 352 12.54 59.75 -58.32
C GLU A 352 12.75 59.22 -56.89
N THR A 353 11.72 59.33 -56.04
CA THR A 353 11.74 58.71 -54.70
C THR A 353 11.49 57.20 -54.78
N ASP A 354 11.88 56.46 -53.76
CA ASP A 354 11.62 55.00 -53.70
C ASP A 354 10.12 54.71 -53.67
N GLU A 355 9.32 55.52 -52.97
CA GLU A 355 7.86 55.49 -53.04
C GLU A 355 7.33 55.66 -54.48
N ALA A 356 7.90 56.57 -55.26
CA ALA A 356 7.46 56.83 -56.64
C ALA A 356 7.85 55.69 -57.57
N LEU A 357 9.08 55.18 -57.46
CA LEU A 357 9.54 53.98 -58.19
C LEU A 357 8.67 52.76 -57.87
N PHE A 358 8.38 52.52 -56.60
CA PHE A 358 7.58 51.37 -56.17
C PHE A 358 6.10 51.51 -56.55
N SER A 359 5.56 52.72 -56.49
CA SER A 359 4.24 53.02 -57.05
C SER A 359 4.24 52.78 -58.56
N ARG A 360 5.29 53.15 -59.29
CA ARG A 360 5.44 52.91 -60.75
C ARG A 360 5.58 51.44 -61.12
N ILE A 361 6.15 50.61 -60.25
CA ILE A 361 6.17 49.14 -60.41
C ILE A 361 4.78 48.55 -60.18
N LEU A 362 4.08 48.96 -59.11
CA LEU A 362 2.80 48.36 -58.69
C LEU A 362 1.56 48.96 -59.37
N THR A 363 1.69 50.09 -60.06
CA THR A 363 0.59 50.72 -60.81
C THR A 363 0.22 49.82 -61.99
N LYS A 364 -1.09 49.59 -62.14
CA LYS A 364 -1.66 48.91 -63.29
C LYS A 364 -1.68 49.84 -64.50
N GLU A 365 -1.24 49.34 -65.64
CA GLU A 365 -1.27 50.08 -66.90
C GLU A 365 -2.64 50.00 -67.59
N ASN A 366 -3.00 51.01 -68.37
CA ASN A 366 -4.36 51.13 -68.95
C ASN A 366 -4.73 50.06 -70.00
N TYR A 367 -3.81 49.16 -70.35
CA TYR A 367 -3.97 48.16 -71.41
C TYR A 367 -3.68 46.71 -70.95
N GLU A 368 -3.38 46.49 -69.67
CA GLU A 368 -3.21 45.14 -69.10
C GLU A 368 -4.41 44.78 -68.19
N THR A 369 -4.70 43.49 -68.06
CA THR A 369 -5.64 42.96 -67.06
C THR A 369 -5.01 42.91 -65.67
N ASP A 370 -5.80 42.60 -64.63
CA ASP A 370 -5.27 42.47 -63.26
C ASP A 370 -4.30 41.28 -63.13
N ASP A 371 -4.56 40.19 -63.87
CA ASP A 371 -3.69 39.01 -63.94
C ASP A 371 -2.37 39.29 -64.67
N GLU A 372 -2.41 40.02 -65.79
CA GLU A 372 -1.22 40.47 -66.51
C GLU A 372 -0.37 41.46 -65.70
N CYS A 373 -1.00 42.41 -65.01
CA CYS A 373 -0.34 43.29 -64.05
C CYS A 373 0.40 42.50 -62.95
N MET A 374 -0.27 41.53 -62.34
CA MET A 374 0.29 40.68 -61.30
C MET A 374 1.49 39.85 -61.79
N LYS A 375 1.40 39.30 -63.01
CA LYS A 375 2.50 38.56 -63.67
C LYS A 375 3.68 39.45 -64.04
N ARG A 376 3.42 40.68 -64.51
CA ARG A 376 4.46 41.70 -64.72
C ARG A 376 5.18 42.00 -63.40
N ILE A 377 4.46 42.18 -62.29
CA ILE A 377 5.07 42.44 -60.98
C ILE A 377 5.90 41.23 -60.49
N GLU A 378 5.47 40.00 -60.76
CA GLU A 378 6.30 38.79 -60.55
C GLU A 378 7.60 38.81 -61.38
N LEU A 379 7.54 39.12 -62.67
CA LEU A 379 8.74 39.21 -63.50
C LEU A 379 9.69 40.31 -62.99
N VAL A 380 9.16 41.48 -62.58
CA VAL A 380 9.97 42.57 -62.00
C VAL A 380 10.59 42.17 -60.66
N ARG A 381 9.89 41.39 -59.82
CA ARG A 381 10.46 40.79 -58.61
C ARG A 381 11.58 39.80 -58.93
N ASN A 382 11.47 39.04 -60.02
CA ASN A 382 12.54 38.13 -60.46
C ASN A 382 13.75 38.87 -61.07
N VAL A 383 13.57 40.09 -61.61
CA VAL A 383 14.69 40.98 -61.97
C VAL A 383 15.37 41.56 -60.73
N TYR A 384 14.57 42.02 -59.75
CA TYR A 384 15.06 42.72 -58.56
C TYR A 384 14.64 42.01 -57.26
N PRO A 385 15.14 40.80 -56.95
CA PRO A 385 14.65 40.01 -55.81
C PRO A 385 14.92 40.67 -54.45
N ASN A 386 15.97 41.49 -54.35
CA ASN A 386 16.36 42.20 -53.12
C ASN A 386 15.94 43.68 -53.11
N LEU A 387 14.89 44.07 -53.85
CA LEU A 387 14.33 45.43 -53.80
C LEU A 387 13.53 45.65 -52.52
N ASP A 388 13.74 46.79 -51.85
CA ASP A 388 13.07 47.18 -50.60
C ASP A 388 11.55 47.01 -50.61
N LEU A 389 10.92 47.21 -51.77
CA LEU A 389 9.49 46.99 -52.00
C LEU A 389 8.95 45.64 -51.49
N TRP A 390 9.73 44.56 -51.57
CA TRP A 390 9.25 43.22 -51.24
C TRP A 390 9.38 42.86 -49.74
N TYR A 391 10.17 43.61 -48.97
CA TYR A 391 10.61 43.18 -47.63
C TYR A 391 10.71 44.31 -46.58
N ASN A 392 10.90 45.56 -46.98
CA ASN A 392 11.00 46.70 -46.06
C ASN A 392 9.59 47.10 -45.58
N SER A 393 9.37 47.01 -44.26
CA SER A 393 8.05 47.18 -43.62
C SER A 393 7.41 48.55 -43.86
N LYS A 394 8.20 49.57 -44.21
CA LYS A 394 7.74 50.90 -44.63
C LYS A 394 6.79 50.85 -45.84
N TYR A 395 7.00 49.89 -46.76
CA TYR A 395 6.24 49.77 -48.01
C TYR A 395 5.18 48.65 -47.99
N PHE A 396 4.97 48.01 -46.82
CA PHE A 396 4.05 46.88 -46.65
C PHE A 396 2.63 47.15 -47.18
N SER A 397 2.11 48.37 -46.95
CA SER A 397 0.78 48.79 -47.40
C SER A 397 0.62 48.86 -48.93
N LEU A 398 1.71 49.09 -49.67
CA LEU A 398 1.72 49.07 -51.13
C LEU A 398 1.68 47.62 -51.65
N ILE A 399 2.51 46.75 -51.06
CA ILE A 399 2.73 45.39 -51.56
C ILE A 399 1.71 44.35 -51.05
N GLN A 400 0.94 44.65 -50.01
CA GLN A 400 -0.03 43.70 -49.40
C GLN A 400 -0.95 43.02 -50.42
N LYS A 401 -1.53 43.78 -51.37
CA LYS A 401 -2.43 43.23 -52.41
C LYS A 401 -1.73 42.23 -53.33
N PHE A 402 -0.45 42.48 -53.65
CA PHE A 402 0.37 41.58 -54.43
C PHE A 402 0.65 40.29 -53.64
N LEU A 403 1.10 40.41 -52.39
CA LEU A 403 1.40 39.24 -51.53
C LEU A 403 0.17 38.32 -51.38
N VAL A 404 -0.99 38.89 -51.04
CA VAL A 404 -2.25 38.14 -50.85
C VAL A 404 -2.68 37.39 -52.11
N SER A 405 -2.47 37.98 -53.29
CA SER A 405 -2.85 37.38 -54.57
C SER A 405 -1.82 36.34 -55.05
N TYR A 406 -0.53 36.63 -54.89
CA TYR A 406 0.59 35.80 -55.33
C TYR A 406 0.74 34.51 -54.50
N TYR A 407 0.71 34.65 -53.18
CA TYR A 407 0.76 33.52 -52.24
C TYR A 407 -0.62 32.94 -51.96
N LYS A 408 -1.63 33.23 -52.78
CA LYS A 408 -2.93 32.55 -52.69
C LYS A 408 -2.75 31.06 -53.01
N LYS A 409 -3.41 30.18 -52.25
CA LYS A 409 -3.39 28.74 -52.49
C LYS A 409 -4.06 28.39 -53.83
N SER A 410 -3.44 27.51 -54.63
CA SER A 410 -4.06 26.97 -55.84
C SER A 410 -5.11 25.89 -55.53
N PRO A 411 -6.23 25.79 -56.28
CA PRO A 411 -7.19 24.69 -56.16
C PRO A 411 -6.63 23.28 -56.45
N SER A 412 -5.46 23.21 -57.11
CA SER A 412 -4.75 21.98 -57.49
C SER A 412 -3.67 21.52 -56.51
N GLU A 413 -3.33 22.36 -55.52
CA GLU A 413 -2.15 22.22 -54.65
C GLU A 413 -2.55 21.61 -53.30
N ASP A 414 -1.70 20.79 -52.69
CA ASP A 414 -1.97 20.21 -51.36
C ASP A 414 -1.62 21.19 -50.20
N LYS A 415 -1.70 20.79 -48.93
CA LYS A 415 -1.38 21.68 -47.78
C LYS A 415 0.14 21.88 -47.62
N THR A 416 0.91 20.84 -47.87
CA THR A 416 2.36 20.76 -47.72
C THR A 416 3.10 21.42 -48.89
N GLU A 417 2.64 21.21 -50.12
CA GLU A 417 3.11 21.90 -51.33
C GLU A 417 2.95 23.41 -51.19
N TYR A 418 1.75 23.85 -50.76
CA TYR A 418 1.45 25.26 -50.51
C TYR A 418 2.40 25.90 -49.49
N TYR A 419 2.66 25.22 -48.38
CA TYR A 419 3.59 25.69 -47.35
C TYR A 419 5.05 25.70 -47.83
N LYS A 420 5.47 24.69 -48.61
CA LYS A 420 6.78 24.68 -49.28
C LYS A 420 6.91 25.82 -50.29
N ARG A 421 5.85 26.19 -51.02
CA ARG A 421 5.86 27.32 -51.97
C ARG A 421 5.97 28.66 -51.26
N ILE A 422 5.24 28.90 -50.18
CA ILE A 422 5.38 30.12 -49.36
C ILE A 422 6.84 30.28 -48.86
N LEU A 423 7.39 29.20 -48.30
CA LEU A 423 8.74 29.16 -47.74
C LEU A 423 9.86 29.00 -48.79
N SER A 424 9.54 28.86 -50.07
CA SER A 424 10.56 28.76 -51.12
C SER A 424 11.34 30.07 -51.23
N ARG A 425 12.65 29.99 -51.49
CA ARG A 425 13.49 31.16 -51.81
C ARG A 425 13.35 31.57 -53.26
N SER A 426 13.39 32.88 -53.48
CA SER A 426 13.54 33.49 -54.80
C SER A 426 15.00 33.38 -55.25
N THR A 427 15.26 33.21 -56.55
CA THR A 427 16.64 33.12 -57.07
C THR A 427 17.42 34.40 -56.76
N GLY A 428 18.51 34.30 -56.01
CA GLY A 428 19.32 35.45 -55.59
C GLY A 428 18.82 36.19 -54.33
N GLU A 429 17.83 35.66 -53.61
CA GLU A 429 17.30 36.23 -52.37
C GLU A 429 18.24 36.01 -51.17
N SER A 430 18.65 37.11 -50.52
CA SER A 430 19.51 37.05 -49.32
C SER A 430 18.75 36.61 -48.07
N ASP A 431 19.49 36.20 -47.03
CA ASP A 431 18.90 35.74 -45.76
C ASP A 431 18.03 36.79 -45.06
N SER A 432 18.44 38.07 -45.11
CA SER A 432 17.66 39.17 -44.54
C SER A 432 16.38 39.44 -45.34
N VAL A 433 16.47 39.47 -46.67
CA VAL A 433 15.29 39.65 -47.54
C VAL A 433 14.32 38.47 -47.39
N TYR A 434 14.83 37.23 -47.30
CA TYR A 434 14.03 36.03 -47.06
C TYR A 434 13.22 36.12 -45.76
N VAL A 435 13.88 36.43 -44.63
CA VAL A 435 13.21 36.58 -43.33
C VAL A 435 12.18 37.72 -43.36
N SER A 436 12.56 38.90 -43.87
CA SER A 436 11.67 40.07 -43.90
C SER A 436 10.51 39.94 -44.90
N ARG A 437 10.67 39.20 -46.01
CA ARG A 437 9.57 38.78 -46.89
C ARG A 437 8.63 37.83 -46.16
N LEU A 438 9.14 36.81 -45.49
CA LEU A 438 8.29 35.85 -44.77
C LEU A 438 7.54 36.50 -43.60
N ASP A 439 8.16 37.46 -42.90
CA ASP A 439 7.46 38.31 -41.92
C ASP A 439 6.36 39.14 -42.57
N SER A 440 6.62 39.73 -43.75
CA SER A 440 5.60 40.49 -44.50
C SER A 440 4.44 39.61 -44.97
N ILE A 441 4.71 38.37 -45.41
CA ILE A 441 3.66 37.40 -45.77
C ILE A 441 2.86 37.02 -44.52
N ARG A 442 3.52 36.64 -43.41
CA ARG A 442 2.86 36.33 -42.12
C ARG A 442 2.01 37.49 -41.61
N ARG A 443 2.37 38.74 -41.93
CA ARG A 443 1.64 39.96 -41.54
C ARG A 443 0.31 40.14 -42.29
N CYS A 444 0.13 39.57 -43.48
CA CYS A 444 -1.15 39.63 -44.19
C CYS A 444 -2.23 38.87 -43.43
N SER A 445 -3.41 39.47 -43.27
CA SER A 445 -4.60 38.90 -42.62
C SER A 445 -4.93 37.47 -43.07
N GLU A 446 -4.80 37.23 -44.37
CA GLU A 446 -5.10 36.00 -45.09
C GLU A 446 -4.09 34.87 -44.84
N PHE A 447 -2.88 35.21 -44.35
CA PHE A 447 -1.78 34.26 -44.13
C PHE A 447 -1.33 34.18 -42.67
N ASN A 448 -1.64 35.18 -41.85
CA ASN A 448 -1.33 35.20 -40.42
C ASN A 448 -1.92 33.95 -39.74
N GLY A 449 -3.20 33.66 -39.96
CA GLY A 449 -3.91 32.52 -39.36
C GLY A 449 -3.55 31.13 -39.90
N LEU A 450 -2.52 30.96 -40.73
CA LEU A 450 -2.15 29.65 -41.27
C LEU A 450 -1.46 28.77 -40.20
N ASP A 451 -1.87 27.50 -40.14
CA ASP A 451 -1.20 26.46 -39.32
C ASP A 451 0.30 26.33 -39.62
N LEU A 452 0.74 26.80 -40.80
CA LEU A 452 2.14 26.92 -41.19
C LEU A 452 3.01 27.45 -40.04
N TRP A 453 2.62 28.59 -39.45
CA TRP A 453 3.41 29.31 -38.46
C TRP A 453 3.31 28.74 -37.03
N TYR A 454 2.33 27.86 -36.79
CA TYR A 454 1.81 27.59 -35.44
C TYR A 454 1.60 26.11 -35.10
N SER A 455 1.59 25.20 -36.08
CA SER A 455 1.56 23.75 -35.81
C SER A 455 2.95 23.17 -35.68
N GLN A 456 3.11 22.23 -34.74
CA GLN A 456 4.32 21.45 -34.55
C GLN A 456 4.66 20.56 -35.77
N ASP A 457 3.65 20.17 -36.56
CA ASP A 457 3.86 19.39 -37.79
C ASP A 457 4.76 20.11 -38.83
N ASN A 458 4.77 21.45 -38.79
CA ASN A 458 5.48 22.31 -39.74
C ASN A 458 6.90 22.72 -39.26
N VAL A 459 7.35 22.26 -38.08
CA VAL A 459 8.68 22.56 -37.51
C VAL A 459 9.81 22.28 -38.51
N SER A 460 9.70 21.19 -39.27
CA SER A 460 10.70 20.79 -40.27
C SER A 460 10.83 21.79 -41.43
N LEU A 461 9.70 22.37 -41.87
CA LEU A 461 9.65 23.38 -42.93
C LEU A 461 10.15 24.75 -42.43
N LEU A 462 9.77 25.13 -41.22
CA LEU A 462 10.10 26.43 -40.63
C LEU A 462 11.54 26.54 -40.09
N LYS A 463 12.28 25.42 -40.03
CA LYS A 463 13.61 25.34 -39.41
C LYS A 463 14.58 26.38 -39.96
N GLU A 464 14.64 26.56 -41.28
CA GLU A 464 15.52 27.56 -41.91
C GLU A 464 15.12 28.99 -41.54
N TYR A 465 13.84 29.33 -41.74
CA TYR A 465 13.30 30.67 -41.44
C TYR A 465 13.57 31.10 -40.00
N TYR A 466 13.29 30.24 -39.01
CA TYR A 466 13.56 30.60 -37.61
C TYR A 466 15.05 30.55 -37.24
N SER A 467 15.87 29.70 -37.88
CA SER A 467 17.35 29.73 -37.72
C SER A 467 17.93 31.08 -38.11
N LEU A 468 17.50 31.61 -39.26
CA LEU A 468 17.94 32.92 -39.74
C LEU A 468 17.34 34.05 -38.91
N LYS A 469 16.03 34.03 -38.67
CA LYS A 469 15.33 35.07 -37.88
C LYS A 469 15.89 35.23 -36.47
N TYR A 470 16.23 34.13 -35.79
CA TYR A 470 16.77 34.14 -34.43
C TYR A 470 18.28 33.87 -34.37
N THR A 471 19.01 34.16 -35.46
CA THR A 471 20.46 34.38 -35.37
C THR A 471 20.74 35.62 -34.51
N LYS A 472 21.73 35.51 -33.62
CA LYS A 472 22.22 36.61 -32.78
C LYS A 472 22.99 37.61 -33.64
N THR A 473 22.70 38.91 -33.54
CA THR A 473 23.55 39.92 -34.21
C THR A 473 24.88 40.12 -33.47
N SER A 474 25.84 40.83 -34.06
CA SER A 474 27.11 41.19 -33.41
C SER A 474 26.89 41.98 -32.11
N GLU A 475 26.01 42.97 -32.16
CA GLU A 475 25.78 43.98 -31.10
C GLU A 475 24.72 43.59 -30.06
N GLU A 476 23.85 42.64 -30.40
CA GLU A 476 22.77 42.16 -29.52
C GLU A 476 23.29 41.39 -28.29
N THR A 477 22.69 41.59 -27.11
CA THR A 477 23.01 40.78 -25.91
C THR A 477 22.23 39.47 -25.91
N ILE A 478 22.73 38.43 -25.22
CA ILE A 478 22.02 37.14 -25.11
C ILE A 478 20.60 37.32 -24.54
N LYS A 479 20.45 38.19 -23.54
CA LYS A 479 19.14 38.56 -22.98
C LYS A 479 18.24 39.24 -24.01
N SER A 480 18.76 40.15 -24.84
CA SER A 480 17.98 40.84 -25.87
C SER A 480 17.54 39.90 -27.00
N LEU A 481 18.38 38.93 -27.40
CA LEU A 481 17.98 37.84 -28.30
C LEU A 481 16.82 37.03 -27.71
N TYR A 482 16.90 36.70 -26.43
CA TYR A 482 15.88 35.91 -25.74
C TYR A 482 14.57 36.68 -25.56
N GLU A 483 14.63 37.98 -25.25
CA GLU A 483 13.50 38.91 -25.32
C GLU A 483 12.90 38.93 -26.73
N ARG A 484 13.73 38.99 -27.79
CA ARG A 484 13.28 38.96 -29.20
C ARG A 484 12.61 37.62 -29.60
N ILE A 485 12.93 36.53 -28.92
CA ILE A 485 12.26 35.23 -29.09
C ILE A 485 10.89 35.22 -28.39
N VAL A 486 10.79 35.65 -27.13
CA VAL A 486 9.56 35.51 -26.32
C VAL A 486 8.59 36.69 -26.44
N ASN A 487 9.06 37.87 -26.85
CA ASN A 487 8.20 39.03 -27.00
C ASN A 487 7.20 38.82 -28.13
N LYS A 488 6.00 39.36 -27.92
CA LYS A 488 4.89 39.33 -28.85
C LYS A 488 5.17 40.22 -30.06
N LEU A 489 4.98 39.67 -31.26
CA LEU A 489 5.05 40.42 -32.52
C LEU A 489 3.82 41.33 -32.67
N ALA A 490 3.97 42.49 -33.31
CA ALA A 490 2.94 43.53 -33.37
C ALA A 490 1.60 43.08 -34.01
N ASP A 491 1.62 41.99 -34.79
CA ASP A 491 0.50 41.54 -35.62
C ASP A 491 -0.05 40.16 -35.18
N GLU A 492 0.38 39.61 -34.04
CA GLU A 492 -0.06 38.30 -33.54
C GLU A 492 -0.93 38.40 -32.28
N THR A 493 -1.86 37.46 -32.09
CA THR A 493 -2.63 37.30 -30.85
C THR A 493 -1.77 36.66 -29.75
N GLU A 494 -2.25 36.66 -28.50
CA GLU A 494 -1.54 36.00 -27.40
C GLU A 494 -1.36 34.49 -27.66
N GLU A 495 -2.42 33.85 -28.16
CA GLU A 495 -2.42 32.43 -28.54
C GLU A 495 -1.44 32.13 -29.69
N GLN A 496 -1.35 33.03 -30.67
CA GLN A 496 -0.38 32.92 -31.77
C GLN A 496 1.07 33.10 -31.29
N CYS A 497 1.32 34.05 -30.38
CA CYS A 497 2.61 34.22 -29.73
C CYS A 497 3.03 32.93 -29.01
N ILE A 498 2.14 32.34 -28.20
CA ILE A 498 2.39 31.07 -27.49
C ILE A 498 2.65 29.93 -28.47
N LYS A 499 1.85 29.78 -29.54
CA LYS A 499 2.05 28.74 -30.55
C LYS A 499 3.37 28.93 -31.30
N ARG A 500 3.74 30.16 -31.68
CA ARG A 500 5.05 30.50 -32.27
C ARG A 500 6.20 30.13 -31.34
N ILE A 501 6.15 30.53 -30.07
CA ILE A 501 7.21 30.20 -29.09
C ILE A 501 7.33 28.68 -28.92
N SER A 502 6.22 27.94 -28.95
CA SER A 502 6.19 26.48 -28.92
C SER A 502 6.92 25.85 -30.12
N VAL A 503 6.69 26.36 -31.33
CA VAL A 503 7.40 25.92 -32.56
C VAL A 503 8.89 26.30 -32.52
N VAL A 504 9.23 27.51 -32.09
CA VAL A 504 10.62 27.99 -31.95
C VAL A 504 11.39 27.18 -30.90
N ARG A 505 10.74 26.81 -29.79
CA ARG A 505 11.31 25.92 -28.76
C ARG A 505 11.60 24.52 -29.32
N SER A 506 10.76 23.98 -30.20
CA SER A 506 11.02 22.70 -30.87
C SER A 506 12.19 22.76 -31.87
N ILE A 507 12.46 23.94 -32.45
CA ILE A 507 13.61 24.17 -33.35
C ILE A 507 14.92 24.33 -32.55
N PHE A 508 14.86 24.96 -31.37
CA PHE A 508 16.03 25.20 -30.51
C PHE A 508 15.83 24.68 -29.06
N PRO A 509 15.64 23.37 -28.84
CA PRO A 509 15.28 22.84 -27.52
C PRO A 509 16.35 23.04 -26.43
N ASN A 510 17.60 23.25 -26.84
CA ASN A 510 18.76 23.33 -25.95
C ASN A 510 19.20 24.76 -25.57
N LEU A 511 18.49 25.82 -26.00
CA LEU A 511 18.83 27.20 -25.61
C LEU A 511 18.81 27.38 -24.08
N ASP A 512 19.71 28.22 -23.58
CA ASP A 512 19.76 28.55 -22.15
C ASP A 512 18.48 29.26 -21.68
N LEU A 513 17.77 29.93 -22.60
CA LEU A 513 16.44 30.48 -22.38
C LEU A 513 15.44 29.52 -21.72
N TRP A 514 15.50 28.22 -22.04
CA TRP A 514 14.52 27.24 -21.54
C TRP A 514 14.91 26.59 -20.21
N LYS A 515 16.15 26.81 -19.74
CA LYS A 515 16.77 26.01 -18.66
C LYS A 515 17.63 26.81 -17.65
N ASN A 516 18.07 28.02 -17.98
CA ASN A 516 18.83 28.89 -17.08
C ASN A 516 17.86 29.69 -16.20
N GLU A 517 18.12 29.67 -14.89
CA GLU A 517 17.36 30.39 -13.87
C GLU A 517 17.26 31.90 -14.15
N GLU A 518 18.30 32.52 -14.71
CA GLU A 518 18.36 33.94 -15.06
C GLU A 518 17.20 34.41 -15.96
N TYR A 519 16.67 33.52 -16.80
CA TYR A 519 15.62 33.84 -17.78
C TYR A 519 14.23 33.37 -17.35
N CYS A 520 14.06 32.86 -16.12
CA CYS A 520 12.77 32.46 -15.56
C CYS A 520 11.68 33.52 -15.74
N ASP A 521 11.99 34.78 -15.46
CA ASP A 521 11.02 35.88 -15.49
C ASP A 521 10.51 36.16 -16.92
N LEU A 522 11.37 35.99 -17.94
CA LEU A 522 11.03 36.17 -19.35
C LEU A 522 10.09 35.08 -19.86
N ILE A 523 10.31 33.81 -19.47
CA ILE A 523 9.50 32.68 -19.95
C ILE A 523 8.27 32.39 -19.09
N ARG A 524 8.19 32.91 -17.85
CA ARG A 524 7.06 32.68 -16.93
C ARG A 524 5.68 32.97 -17.54
N PRO A 525 5.44 34.07 -18.28
CA PRO A 525 4.12 34.34 -18.87
C PRO A 525 3.72 33.27 -19.89
N TYR A 526 4.65 32.88 -20.77
CA TYR A 526 4.47 31.81 -21.75
C TYR A 526 4.16 30.46 -21.08
N TYR A 527 4.95 30.09 -20.05
CA TYR A 527 4.70 28.86 -19.29
C TYR A 527 3.35 28.87 -18.56
N LYS A 528 2.88 30.04 -18.07
CA LYS A 528 1.57 30.18 -17.40
C LYS A 528 0.37 29.86 -18.29
N GLU A 529 0.45 30.18 -19.58
CA GLU A 529 -0.62 29.90 -20.53
C GLU A 529 -0.44 28.53 -21.22
N MET A 530 0.80 28.12 -21.54
CA MET A 530 1.08 26.79 -22.11
C MET A 530 0.68 25.65 -21.16
N TYR A 531 1.00 25.79 -19.87
CA TYR A 531 0.68 24.80 -18.83
C TYR A 531 -0.51 25.21 -17.98
N LYS A 532 -1.44 26.00 -18.53
CA LYS A 532 -2.73 26.32 -17.91
C LYS A 532 -3.59 25.06 -17.78
N LYS A 533 -4.28 24.88 -16.65
CA LYS A 533 -5.26 23.81 -16.45
C LYS A 533 -6.51 24.10 -17.29
N SER A 534 -7.01 23.11 -18.03
CA SER A 534 -8.24 23.26 -18.81
C SER A 534 -9.47 23.18 -17.87
N PRO A 535 -10.58 23.89 -18.13
CA PRO A 535 -11.74 23.88 -17.23
C PRO A 535 -12.40 22.51 -17.00
N SER A 536 -12.16 21.55 -17.89
CA SER A 536 -12.69 20.17 -17.84
C SER A 536 -11.62 19.11 -17.55
N GLU A 537 -10.41 19.52 -17.15
CA GLU A 537 -9.27 18.63 -16.89
C GLU A 537 -9.14 18.36 -15.39
N ASP A 538 -9.03 17.10 -14.98
CA ASP A 538 -8.79 16.73 -13.58
C ASP A 538 -7.33 16.98 -13.17
N ASP A 539 -7.08 17.06 -11.86
CA ASP A 539 -5.72 17.33 -11.34
C ASP A 539 -4.72 16.21 -11.65
N SER A 540 -5.15 14.95 -11.74
CA SER A 540 -4.24 13.84 -12.09
C SER A 540 -3.77 13.96 -13.54
N THR A 541 -4.68 14.22 -14.48
CA THR A 541 -4.36 14.45 -15.90
C THR A 541 -3.51 15.71 -16.08
N TYR A 542 -3.90 16.81 -15.43
CA TYR A 542 -3.17 18.08 -15.45
C TYR A 542 -1.73 17.93 -14.94
N PHE A 543 -1.55 17.31 -13.78
CA PHE A 543 -0.23 17.12 -13.19
C PHE A 543 0.64 16.13 -13.98
N LYS A 544 0.04 15.08 -14.57
CA LYS A 544 0.74 14.20 -15.52
C LYS A 544 1.23 14.99 -16.74
N ARG A 545 0.40 15.84 -17.33
CA ARG A 545 0.78 16.70 -18.47
C ARG A 545 1.92 17.68 -18.13
N ILE A 546 2.00 18.17 -16.90
CA ILE A 546 3.12 18.99 -16.39
C ILE A 546 4.40 18.14 -16.25
N CYS A 547 4.34 17.04 -15.50
CA CYS A 547 5.51 16.24 -15.11
C CYS A 547 5.99 15.24 -16.17
N THR A 548 5.25 15.03 -17.25
CA THR A 548 5.68 14.14 -18.34
C THR A 548 6.96 14.68 -18.97
N LYS A 549 7.99 13.84 -19.06
CA LYS A 549 9.23 14.13 -19.77
C LYS A 549 8.98 14.11 -21.28
N ILE A 550 9.49 15.11 -21.99
CA ILE A 550 9.30 15.24 -23.45
C ILE A 550 10.24 14.23 -24.15
N PRO A 551 9.86 13.64 -25.30
CA PRO A 551 10.78 12.84 -26.11
C PRO A 551 12.10 13.58 -26.38
N ASP A 552 13.21 12.85 -26.31
CA ASP A 552 14.59 13.34 -26.50
C ASP A 552 15.06 14.47 -25.54
N GLU A 553 14.29 14.78 -24.49
CA GLU A 553 14.68 15.72 -23.43
C GLU A 553 15.80 15.10 -22.55
N SER A 554 16.84 15.87 -22.21
CA SER A 554 17.85 15.42 -21.23
C SER A 554 17.31 15.51 -19.79
N ASP A 555 17.93 14.84 -18.83
CA ASP A 555 17.49 14.94 -17.42
C ASP A 555 17.73 16.35 -16.84
N GLU A 556 18.78 17.04 -17.29
CA GLU A 556 19.05 18.44 -16.92
C GLU A 556 17.99 19.39 -17.49
N VAL A 557 17.61 19.25 -18.76
CA VAL A 557 16.57 20.07 -19.39
C VAL A 557 15.20 19.79 -18.77
N PHE A 558 14.90 18.51 -18.50
CA PHE A 558 13.69 18.09 -17.80
C PHE A 558 13.60 18.69 -16.39
N VAL A 559 14.64 18.55 -15.57
CA VAL A 559 14.67 19.11 -14.20
C VAL A 559 14.55 20.63 -14.23
N ALA A 560 15.29 21.31 -15.11
CA ALA A 560 15.22 22.77 -15.22
C ALA A 560 13.82 23.27 -15.64
N ARG A 561 13.19 22.60 -16.61
CA ARG A 561 11.80 22.89 -17.02
C ARG A 561 10.83 22.73 -15.86
N ILE A 562 10.91 21.62 -15.12
CA ILE A 562 10.02 21.38 -13.99
C ILE A 562 10.31 22.32 -12.82
N ASP A 563 11.56 22.76 -12.60
CA ASP A 563 11.89 23.80 -11.63
C ASP A 563 11.26 25.16 -11.98
N ILE A 564 11.27 25.56 -13.25
CA ILE A 564 10.59 26.77 -13.73
C ILE A 564 9.07 26.65 -13.53
N LEU A 565 8.49 25.47 -13.78
CA LEU A 565 7.08 25.20 -13.53
C LEU A 565 6.73 25.22 -12.03
N LYS A 566 7.55 24.60 -11.16
CA LYS A 566 7.39 24.67 -9.70
C LYS A 566 7.49 26.11 -9.19
N ARG A 567 8.41 26.92 -9.70
CA ARG A 567 8.50 28.37 -9.36
C ARG A 567 7.29 29.17 -9.86
N THR A 568 6.73 28.79 -11.01
CA THR A 568 5.58 29.46 -11.64
C THR A 568 4.26 29.13 -10.95
N TYR A 569 4.16 27.92 -10.40
CA TYR A 569 2.97 27.36 -9.74
C TYR A 569 3.36 26.75 -8.37
N SER A 570 4.01 27.54 -7.51
CA SER A 570 4.62 27.07 -6.25
C SER A 570 3.63 26.61 -5.18
N SER A 571 2.34 26.85 -5.39
CA SER A 571 1.22 26.46 -4.51
C SER A 571 0.43 25.23 -4.99
N LEU A 572 0.89 24.50 -6.02
CA LEU A 572 0.23 23.25 -6.43
C LEU A 572 0.60 22.09 -5.49
N ASP A 573 -0.42 21.33 -5.08
CA ASP A 573 -0.24 20.14 -4.24
C ASP A 573 0.63 19.05 -4.88
N LEU A 574 0.76 19.05 -6.21
CA LEU A 574 1.69 18.22 -6.99
C LEU A 574 3.12 18.14 -6.39
N TRP A 575 3.62 19.24 -5.82
CA TRP A 575 5.00 19.31 -5.33
C TRP A 575 5.19 18.75 -3.92
N TYR A 576 4.10 18.55 -3.17
CA TYR A 576 4.13 18.34 -1.70
C TYR A 576 3.19 17.23 -1.19
N SER A 577 2.08 16.94 -1.90
CA SER A 577 1.10 15.90 -1.52
C SER A 577 1.59 14.51 -1.88
N SER A 578 1.42 13.56 -0.95
CA SER A 578 1.71 12.15 -1.15
C SER A 578 0.82 11.48 -2.19
N GLU A 579 -0.37 12.03 -2.47
CA GLU A 579 -1.30 11.54 -3.50
C GLU A 579 -0.67 11.60 -4.90
N PHE A 580 -0.02 12.73 -5.22
CA PHE A 580 0.60 12.97 -6.54
C PHE A 580 2.08 12.56 -6.59
N SER A 581 2.59 11.93 -5.53
CA SER A 581 3.98 11.47 -5.40
C SER A 581 4.44 10.62 -6.60
N SER A 582 3.57 9.74 -7.11
CA SER A 582 3.86 8.89 -8.27
C SER A 582 4.10 9.68 -9.57
N ILE A 583 3.50 10.87 -9.70
CA ILE A 583 3.58 11.75 -10.87
C ILE A 583 4.89 12.55 -10.85
N CYS A 584 5.27 13.12 -9.70
CA CYS A 584 6.50 13.92 -9.56
C CYS A 584 7.77 13.09 -9.28
N LYS A 585 7.65 11.75 -9.10
CA LYS A 585 8.75 10.84 -8.77
C LYS A 585 9.96 10.94 -9.73
N GLN A 586 9.75 10.94 -11.04
CA GLN A 586 10.86 11.04 -12.00
C GLN A 586 11.64 12.35 -11.86
N TYR A 587 10.94 13.48 -11.72
CA TYR A 587 11.56 14.79 -11.52
C TYR A 587 12.40 14.84 -10.24
N TYR A 588 11.85 14.36 -9.12
CA TYR A 588 12.57 14.38 -7.85
C TYR A 588 13.77 13.41 -7.83
N ILE A 589 13.68 12.25 -8.49
CA ILE A 589 14.82 11.33 -8.67
C ILE A 589 15.93 12.00 -9.52
N ALA A 590 15.59 12.63 -10.64
CA ALA A 590 16.58 13.29 -11.50
C ALA A 590 17.23 14.50 -10.79
N LYS A 591 16.44 15.34 -10.13
CA LYS A 591 16.90 16.55 -9.43
C LYS A 591 17.81 16.24 -8.23
N TYR A 592 17.49 15.20 -7.48
CA TYR A 592 18.31 14.72 -6.36
C TYR A 592 19.10 13.45 -6.69
N ALA A 593 19.49 13.29 -7.97
CA ALA A 593 20.62 12.45 -8.32
C ALA A 593 21.91 13.02 -7.68
N LYS A 594 22.78 12.14 -7.17
CA LYS A 594 24.06 12.55 -6.59
C LYS A 594 25.08 12.90 -7.69
N ARG A 595 25.70 14.07 -7.57
CA ARG A 595 26.74 14.56 -8.49
C ARG A 595 28.07 13.85 -8.24
N SER A 596 28.83 13.59 -9.30
CA SER A 596 30.11 12.87 -9.24
C SER A 596 31.18 13.54 -8.36
N SER A 597 31.09 14.86 -8.17
CA SER A 597 32.03 15.67 -7.39
C SER A 597 31.53 16.11 -6.00
N GLU A 598 30.30 15.76 -5.59
CA GLU A 598 29.76 16.20 -4.29
C GLU A 598 29.91 15.13 -3.18
N SER A 599 30.30 15.56 -1.98
CA SER A 599 30.40 14.67 -0.82
C SER A 599 29.01 14.24 -0.32
N GLN A 600 28.93 13.13 0.41
CA GLN A 600 27.65 12.61 0.92
C GLN A 600 26.92 13.62 1.82
N ALA A 601 27.68 14.36 2.65
CA ALA A 601 27.13 15.41 3.50
C ALA A 601 26.60 16.62 2.71
N LEU A 602 27.27 17.02 1.61
CA LEU A 602 26.78 18.09 0.73
C LEU A 602 25.54 17.65 -0.06
N PHE A 603 25.53 16.42 -0.56
CA PHE A 603 24.39 15.79 -1.22
C PHE A 603 23.14 15.82 -0.33
N TYR A 604 23.25 15.31 0.91
CA TYR A 604 22.14 15.31 1.86
C TYR A 604 21.74 16.71 2.33
N LYS A 605 22.71 17.62 2.54
CA LYS A 605 22.41 19.03 2.82
C LYS A 605 21.64 19.71 1.66
N ARG A 606 21.86 19.29 0.41
CA ARG A 606 21.12 19.77 -0.78
C ARG A 606 19.69 19.24 -0.86
N ILE A 607 19.38 18.08 -0.26
CA ILE A 607 18.02 17.52 -0.17
C ILE A 607 17.18 18.23 0.89
N ILE A 608 17.73 18.39 2.10
CA ILE A 608 17.06 19.06 3.23
C ILE A 608 17.08 20.60 3.15
N ALA A 609 17.85 21.18 2.21
CA ALA A 609 17.82 22.61 1.95
C ALA A 609 16.42 23.07 1.51
N LYS A 610 15.97 24.19 2.07
CA LYS A 610 14.72 24.86 1.69
C LYS A 610 14.87 25.52 0.31
N GLU A 611 13.90 25.34 -0.58
CA GLU A 611 13.95 25.92 -1.92
C GLU A 611 13.43 27.37 -1.97
N TYR A 612 13.76 28.08 -3.06
CA TYR A 612 13.31 29.46 -3.25
C TYR A 612 11.77 29.53 -3.35
N GLY A 613 11.15 30.42 -2.58
CA GLY A 613 9.70 30.60 -2.53
C GLY A 613 8.92 29.54 -1.73
N GLU A 614 9.60 28.54 -1.17
CA GLU A 614 8.99 27.47 -0.37
C GLU A 614 8.62 27.97 1.05
N THR A 615 7.69 27.33 1.75
CA THR A 615 7.51 27.49 3.22
C THR A 615 8.33 26.46 4.00
N ALA A 616 8.29 26.46 5.34
CA ALA A 616 8.95 25.42 6.14
C ALA A 616 8.21 24.08 6.02
N GLU A 617 6.89 24.15 5.98
CA GLU A 617 5.93 23.04 5.85
C GLU A 617 6.01 22.41 4.45
N GLN A 618 6.10 23.23 3.40
CA GLN A 618 6.32 22.76 2.03
C GLN A 618 7.69 22.07 1.88
N CYS A 619 8.74 22.61 2.49
CA CYS A 619 10.07 21.99 2.52
C CYS A 619 10.02 20.62 3.22
N ALA A 620 9.38 20.56 4.40
CA ALA A 620 9.18 19.32 5.14
C ALA A 620 8.38 18.27 4.33
N ALA A 621 7.30 18.68 3.65
CA ALA A 621 6.50 17.81 2.79
C ALA A 621 7.29 17.29 1.58
N ARG A 622 8.05 18.15 0.88
CA ARG A 622 8.98 17.72 -0.19
C ARG A 622 10.01 16.72 0.31
N VAL A 623 10.62 16.98 1.47
CA VAL A 623 11.58 16.05 2.09
C VAL A 623 10.92 14.70 2.41
N GLN A 624 9.66 14.69 2.86
CA GLN A 624 8.89 13.47 3.09
C GLN A 624 8.57 12.70 1.78
N LEU A 625 8.32 13.38 0.66
CA LEU A 625 8.21 12.73 -0.65
C LEU A 625 9.51 12.06 -1.08
N ILE A 626 10.64 12.76 -0.95
CA ILE A 626 11.98 12.25 -1.29
C ILE A 626 12.33 11.02 -0.41
N HIS A 627 11.98 11.07 0.87
CA HIS A 627 12.07 9.93 1.79
C HIS A 627 11.26 8.73 1.29
N GLY A 628 10.02 8.94 0.84
CA GLY A 628 9.19 7.89 0.24
C GLY A 628 9.73 7.33 -1.08
N PHE A 629 10.52 8.09 -1.85
CA PHE A 629 11.19 7.59 -3.05
C PHE A 629 12.49 6.83 -2.76
N HIS A 630 13.19 7.19 -1.68
CA HIS A 630 14.48 6.64 -1.29
C HIS A 630 14.55 6.33 0.22
N PRO A 631 13.77 5.36 0.73
CA PRO A 631 13.68 5.11 2.17
C PRO A 631 14.97 4.55 2.77
N ASN A 632 15.80 3.86 1.97
CA ASN A 632 17.05 3.24 2.42
C ASN A 632 18.29 4.16 2.26
N TRP A 633 18.13 5.49 2.37
CA TRP A 633 19.26 6.42 2.46
C TRP A 633 19.65 6.68 3.92
N ASP A 634 20.96 6.65 4.22
CA ASP A 634 21.55 6.98 5.53
C ASP A 634 20.99 8.25 6.17
N LEU A 635 20.61 9.25 5.37
CA LEU A 635 20.04 10.52 5.82
C LEU A 635 18.91 10.36 6.85
N TRP A 636 18.10 9.31 6.74
CA TRP A 636 16.89 9.14 7.54
C TRP A 636 17.10 8.41 8.87
N TYR A 637 18.24 7.74 9.05
CA TYR A 637 18.46 6.80 10.18
C TYR A 637 19.90 6.78 10.73
N ASN A 638 20.88 7.33 10.01
CA ASN A 638 22.28 7.34 10.45
C ASN A 638 22.52 8.56 11.34
N THR A 639 22.98 8.35 12.57
CA THR A 639 23.12 9.38 13.60
C THR A 639 24.01 10.54 13.15
N GLN A 640 25.00 10.31 12.27
CA GLN A 640 25.84 11.36 11.70
C GLN A 640 25.07 12.44 10.91
N TYR A 641 23.85 12.13 10.45
CA TYR A 641 22.99 13.05 9.69
C TYR A 641 21.72 13.46 10.45
N TYR A 642 21.54 13.01 11.70
CA TYR A 642 20.33 13.27 12.49
C TYR A 642 20.05 14.76 12.69
N GLU A 643 21.06 15.58 13.00
CA GLU A 643 20.89 17.04 13.14
C GLU A 643 20.52 17.75 11.82
N LEU A 644 20.69 17.10 10.65
CA LEU A 644 20.19 17.62 9.37
C LEU A 644 18.69 17.37 9.20
N THR A 645 18.18 16.20 9.61
CA THR A 645 16.77 15.84 9.42
C THR A 645 15.87 16.27 10.58
N LYS A 646 16.40 16.41 11.78
CA LYS A 646 15.70 16.81 13.01
C LYS A 646 14.75 18.01 12.85
N PRO A 647 15.12 19.16 12.22
CA PRO A 647 14.16 20.26 12.00
C PRO A 647 13.00 19.90 11.05
N MET A 648 13.24 19.05 10.05
CA MET A 648 12.20 18.58 9.12
C MET A 648 11.30 17.56 9.82
N ASN A 649 11.87 16.61 10.56
CA ASN A 649 11.13 15.61 11.31
C ASN A 649 10.21 16.26 12.37
N GLN A 650 10.66 17.33 13.05
CA GLN A 650 9.84 18.12 13.97
C GLN A 650 8.59 18.75 13.32
N ILE A 651 8.61 19.00 12.01
CA ILE A 651 7.46 19.51 11.24
C ILE A 651 6.62 18.33 10.72
N ILE A 652 7.25 17.35 10.05
CA ILE A 652 6.59 16.16 9.47
C ILE A 652 5.79 15.40 10.53
N TYR A 653 6.42 15.14 11.68
CA TYR A 653 5.85 14.35 12.77
C TYR A 653 5.27 15.22 13.89
N LYS A 654 4.92 16.49 13.61
CA LYS A 654 4.08 17.28 14.52
C LYS A 654 2.68 16.65 14.58
N LYS A 655 2.13 16.45 15.79
CA LYS A 655 0.72 16.06 15.97
C LYS A 655 -0.20 17.18 15.52
N SER A 656 -1.22 16.87 14.72
CA SER A 656 -2.24 17.86 14.32
C SER A 656 -3.29 18.07 15.41
N SER A 657 -3.89 19.25 15.49
CA SER A 657 -4.92 19.60 16.49
C SER A 657 -6.24 18.82 16.33
N VAL A 658 -6.49 18.28 15.13
CA VAL A 658 -7.66 17.44 14.82
C VAL A 658 -7.32 15.94 14.76
N GLU A 659 -6.06 15.58 15.00
CA GLU A 659 -5.57 14.20 14.90
C GLU A 659 -5.64 13.51 16.27
N ASN A 660 -6.47 12.45 16.33
CA ASN A 660 -6.55 11.61 17.52
C ASN A 660 -5.20 10.90 17.77
N GLU A 661 -4.98 10.50 19.02
CA GLU A 661 -3.71 9.92 19.46
C GLU A 661 -3.33 8.62 18.75
N LEU A 662 -4.31 7.74 18.49
CA LEU A 662 -4.08 6.46 17.80
C LEU A 662 -3.57 6.69 16.37
N SER A 663 -4.21 7.58 15.62
CA SER A 663 -3.80 7.93 14.25
C SER A 663 -2.44 8.64 14.20
N TYR A 664 -2.15 9.50 15.18
CA TYR A 664 -0.83 10.13 15.32
C TYR A 664 0.28 9.09 15.50
N TYR A 665 0.09 8.14 16.42
CA TYR A 665 1.07 7.09 16.69
C TYR A 665 1.24 6.12 15.51
N GLN A 666 0.15 5.72 14.85
CA GLN A 666 0.20 4.93 13.61
C GLN A 666 0.96 5.66 12.49
N ARG A 667 0.82 6.99 12.38
CA ARG A 667 1.56 7.81 11.41
C ARG A 667 3.04 7.95 11.77
N LEU A 668 3.39 8.06 13.05
CA LEU A 668 4.77 8.19 13.52
C LEU A 668 5.61 6.95 13.19
N VAL A 669 5.07 5.75 13.44
CA VAL A 669 5.79 4.48 13.19
C VAL A 669 5.54 3.90 11.80
N LYS A 670 4.85 4.60 10.89
CA LYS A 670 4.54 4.07 9.56
C LYS A 670 5.82 3.67 8.82
N ARG A 671 5.85 2.45 8.29
CA ARG A 671 6.90 1.94 7.39
C ARG A 671 6.70 2.45 5.97
N PHE A 672 7.79 2.76 5.26
CA PHE A 672 7.77 3.13 3.85
C PHE A 672 7.86 1.91 2.92
N ASP A 673 7.33 2.04 1.70
CA ASP A 673 7.38 0.97 0.71
C ASP A 673 8.84 0.68 0.31
N SER A 674 9.24 -0.60 0.35
CA SER A 674 10.64 -1.05 0.14
C SER A 674 11.66 -0.63 1.22
N GLU A 675 11.22 -0.12 2.37
CA GLU A 675 12.09 0.10 3.53
C GLU A 675 12.53 -1.24 4.16
N THR A 676 13.84 -1.46 4.33
CA THR A 676 14.38 -2.68 4.96
C THR A 676 14.16 -2.70 6.48
N ASP A 677 14.22 -3.88 7.11
CA ASP A 677 13.98 -4.00 8.56
C ASP A 677 14.99 -3.20 9.39
N GLU A 678 16.27 -3.22 9.00
CA GLU A 678 17.35 -2.49 9.70
C GLU A 678 17.18 -0.97 9.57
N VAL A 679 16.88 -0.46 8.36
CA VAL A 679 16.58 0.95 8.11
C VAL A 679 15.36 1.39 8.92
N TYR A 680 14.31 0.58 8.92
CA TYR A 680 13.08 0.83 9.69
C TYR A 680 13.38 0.90 11.20
N SER A 681 14.09 -0.09 11.77
CA SER A 681 14.45 -0.06 13.19
C SER A 681 15.30 1.15 13.55
N ASN A 682 16.28 1.51 12.71
CA ASN A 682 17.17 2.64 12.99
C ASN A 682 16.43 3.98 12.89
N ARG A 683 15.59 4.19 11.87
CA ARG A 683 14.77 5.39 11.72
C ARG A 683 13.78 5.56 12.88
N ILE A 684 13.06 4.49 13.24
CA ILE A 684 12.12 4.56 14.37
C ILE A 684 12.87 4.77 15.69
N SER A 685 14.11 4.26 15.86
CA SER A 685 14.94 4.59 17.01
C SER A 685 15.29 6.09 17.08
N CYS A 686 15.63 6.72 15.95
CA CYS A 686 15.82 8.18 15.90
C CYS A 686 14.53 8.95 16.28
N LEU A 687 13.35 8.46 15.88
CA LEU A 687 12.07 9.05 16.30
C LEU A 687 11.75 8.77 17.78
N ARG A 688 12.12 7.60 18.33
CA ARG A 688 12.03 7.27 19.77
C ARG A 688 12.88 8.21 20.59
N HIS A 689 14.11 8.50 20.17
CA HIS A 689 14.98 9.46 20.84
C HIS A 689 14.42 10.90 20.77
N MET A 690 13.90 11.33 19.62
CA MET A 690 13.33 12.68 19.45
C MET A 690 12.02 12.90 20.22
N TYR A 691 11.22 11.84 20.40
CA TYR A 691 9.90 11.88 21.05
C TYR A 691 9.82 10.92 22.25
N SER A 692 10.88 10.87 23.06
CA SER A 692 11.07 9.90 24.15
C SER A 692 10.06 10.02 25.30
N SER A 693 9.28 11.10 25.35
CA SER A 693 8.21 11.37 26.32
C SER A 693 6.81 10.95 25.84
N LEU A 694 6.66 10.28 24.69
CA LEU A 694 5.38 9.73 24.25
C LEU A 694 5.12 8.35 24.88
N ASP A 695 3.94 8.18 25.48
CA ASP A 695 3.44 6.91 26.04
C ASP A 695 3.51 5.74 25.05
N LEU A 696 3.41 6.02 23.74
CA LEU A 696 3.53 5.08 22.63
C LEU A 696 4.60 3.99 22.81
N TRP A 697 5.78 4.36 23.30
CA TRP A 697 6.94 3.47 23.31
C TRP A 697 6.84 2.33 24.33
N TYR A 698 6.03 2.50 25.38
CA TYR A 698 6.01 1.61 26.56
C TYR A 698 4.60 1.27 27.07
N ASN A 699 3.57 2.05 26.72
CA ASN A 699 2.21 1.82 27.18
C ASN A 699 1.60 0.60 26.47
N LYS A 700 1.12 -0.36 27.27
CA LYS A 700 0.52 -1.63 26.82
C LYS A 700 -0.64 -1.46 25.85
N GLN A 701 -1.36 -0.33 25.90
CA GLN A 701 -2.44 0.03 24.96
C GLN A 701 -1.96 0.22 23.51
N TYR A 702 -0.71 0.65 23.30
CA TYR A 702 -0.18 0.98 21.98
C TYR A 702 0.81 -0.07 21.42
N MET A 703 0.93 -1.21 22.10
CA MET A 703 1.93 -2.24 21.79
C MET A 703 1.84 -2.77 20.36
N ASP A 704 0.65 -3.06 19.83
CA ASP A 704 0.51 -3.55 18.44
C ASP A 704 0.92 -2.52 17.37
N ILE A 705 1.08 -1.24 17.74
CA ILE A 705 1.64 -0.18 16.87
C ILE A 705 3.16 -0.29 16.83
N VAL A 706 3.83 -0.36 17.99
CA VAL A 706 5.30 -0.44 18.11
C VAL A 706 5.89 -1.85 17.97
N LYS A 707 5.05 -2.89 17.97
CA LYS A 707 5.42 -4.31 17.83
C LYS A 707 6.37 -4.56 16.67
N SER A 708 6.08 -4.01 15.50
CA SER A 708 6.93 -4.16 14.30
C SER A 708 8.31 -3.53 14.48
N TYR A 709 8.42 -2.41 15.21
CA TYR A 709 9.71 -1.79 15.53
C TYR A 709 10.51 -2.67 16.50
N TYR A 710 9.93 -3.06 17.63
CA TYR A 710 10.64 -3.88 18.62
C TYR A 710 11.02 -5.28 18.10
N VAL A 711 10.18 -5.88 17.25
CA VAL A 711 10.52 -7.15 16.57
C VAL A 711 11.65 -6.95 15.56
N ALA A 712 11.67 -5.88 14.77
CA ALA A 712 12.79 -5.61 13.85
C ALA A 712 14.10 -5.36 14.63
N THR A 713 14.06 -4.48 15.63
CA THR A 713 15.22 -4.11 16.47
C THR A 713 15.82 -5.31 17.19
N TYR A 714 15.02 -6.18 17.80
CA TYR A 714 15.50 -7.33 18.59
C TYR A 714 15.31 -8.68 17.88
N THR A 715 15.28 -8.70 16.55
CA THR A 715 15.57 -9.91 15.79
C THR A 715 17.08 -10.20 15.85
N LYS A 716 17.42 -11.49 15.89
CA LYS A 716 18.80 -11.99 15.86
C LYS A 716 19.46 -11.68 14.51
N LYS A 717 20.60 -11.00 14.50
CA LYS A 717 21.36 -10.74 13.26
C LYS A 717 22.02 -12.05 12.78
N SER A 718 22.26 -12.18 11.47
CA SER A 718 22.76 -13.42 10.87
C SER A 718 24.16 -13.84 11.31
N SER A 719 24.97 -12.89 11.79
CA SER A 719 26.31 -13.10 12.35
C SER A 719 26.37 -13.12 13.87
N GLU A 720 25.22 -13.00 14.55
CA GLU A 720 25.12 -12.75 15.99
C GLU A 720 24.76 -14.04 16.75
N THR A 721 25.49 -14.35 17.81
CA THR A 721 25.14 -15.44 18.72
C THR A 721 23.93 -15.06 19.59
N GLU A 722 23.30 -16.06 20.22
CA GLU A 722 22.20 -15.80 21.14
C GLU A 722 22.63 -14.99 22.37
N VAL A 723 23.85 -15.24 22.86
CA VAL A 723 24.44 -14.49 23.99
C VAL A 723 24.59 -13.02 23.62
N GLU A 724 25.10 -12.72 22.41
CA GLU A 724 25.25 -11.33 21.93
C GLU A 724 23.90 -10.64 21.72
N LEU A 725 22.90 -11.32 21.14
CA LEU A 725 21.53 -10.80 21.06
C LEU A 725 20.98 -10.43 22.44
N TYR A 726 21.09 -11.34 23.41
CA TYR A 726 20.59 -11.12 24.76
C TYR A 726 21.36 -10.02 25.49
N THR A 727 22.69 -9.96 25.35
CA THR A 727 23.50 -8.83 25.83
C THR A 727 23.04 -7.52 25.19
N ARG A 728 22.77 -7.48 23.88
CA ARG A 728 22.29 -6.30 23.17
C ARG A 728 20.88 -5.86 23.60
N VAL A 729 19.98 -6.79 23.88
CA VAL A 729 18.64 -6.51 24.44
C VAL A 729 18.78 -5.85 25.81
N MET A 730 19.56 -6.47 26.70
CA MET A 730 19.69 -6.07 28.10
C MET A 730 20.62 -4.87 28.33
N THR A 731 21.49 -4.55 27.37
CA THR A 731 22.33 -3.34 27.41
C THR A 731 21.44 -2.09 27.35
N LYS A 732 21.85 -1.05 28.08
CA LYS A 732 21.17 0.24 28.12
C LYS A 732 21.47 1.05 26.86
N GLU A 733 20.47 1.63 26.22
CA GLU A 733 20.67 2.44 25.01
C GLU A 733 21.13 3.87 25.35
N GLU A 734 21.80 4.54 24.41
CA GLU A 734 22.42 5.85 24.66
C GLU A 734 21.36 6.94 24.95
N GLY A 735 21.49 7.61 26.09
CA GLY A 735 20.55 8.63 26.57
C GLY A 735 19.29 8.09 27.24
N GLU A 736 19.15 6.78 27.41
CA GLU A 736 18.01 6.14 28.08
C GLU A 736 18.07 6.30 29.61
N THR A 737 16.94 6.46 30.31
CA THR A 737 16.89 6.38 31.80
C THR A 737 16.78 4.94 32.30
N ASP A 738 16.94 4.69 33.60
CA ASP A 738 16.83 3.33 34.16
C ASP A 738 15.38 2.82 34.09
N GLU A 739 14.40 3.72 34.18
CA GLU A 739 12.97 3.45 34.03
C GLU A 739 12.61 3.16 32.57
N GLN A 740 13.08 3.99 31.62
CA GLN A 740 12.89 3.77 30.18
C GLN A 740 13.52 2.46 29.72
N TRP A 741 14.70 2.13 30.25
CA TRP A 741 15.35 0.84 30.06
C TRP A 741 14.47 -0.30 30.58
N ALA A 742 14.05 -0.26 31.84
CA ALA A 742 13.23 -1.33 32.43
C ALA A 742 11.89 -1.52 31.68
N GLN A 743 11.24 -0.42 31.28
CA GLN A 743 10.04 -0.42 30.43
C GLN A 743 10.31 -1.06 29.06
N ARG A 744 11.43 -0.73 28.41
CA ARG A 744 11.85 -1.35 27.14
C ARG A 744 12.10 -2.85 27.31
N ILE A 745 12.74 -3.29 28.39
CA ILE A 745 12.95 -4.72 28.65
C ILE A 745 11.60 -5.43 28.94
N GLU A 746 10.67 -4.80 29.67
CA GLU A 746 9.32 -5.34 29.88
C GLU A 746 8.55 -5.51 28.57
N VAL A 747 8.67 -4.55 27.64
CA VAL A 747 8.11 -4.64 26.29
C VAL A 747 8.69 -5.82 25.51
N VAL A 748 10.00 -6.05 25.56
CA VAL A 748 10.63 -7.20 24.89
C VAL A 748 10.22 -8.52 25.55
N HIS A 749 10.15 -8.58 26.89
CA HIS A 749 9.68 -9.74 27.64
C HIS A 749 8.22 -10.09 27.27
N TRP A 750 7.33 -9.11 27.15
CA TRP A 750 5.94 -9.35 26.70
C TRP A 750 5.85 -9.81 25.24
N LEU A 751 6.72 -9.30 24.35
CA LEU A 751 6.79 -9.72 22.94
C LEU A 751 7.47 -11.08 22.73
N LYS A 752 8.29 -11.54 23.68
CA LYS A 752 9.14 -12.74 23.61
C LYS A 752 9.24 -13.47 24.97
N PRO A 753 8.14 -13.92 25.58
CA PRO A 753 8.18 -14.49 26.94
C PRO A 753 8.86 -15.86 27.02
N ASP A 754 8.89 -16.63 25.93
CA ASP A 754 9.59 -17.93 25.85
C ASP A 754 11.03 -17.82 25.33
N TRP A 755 11.72 -16.71 25.64
CA TRP A 755 13.17 -16.63 25.47
C TRP A 755 13.87 -17.12 26.73
N ASP A 756 14.85 -18.01 26.55
CA ASP A 756 15.75 -18.54 27.59
C ASP A 756 16.36 -17.43 28.47
N LEU A 757 16.48 -16.21 27.94
CA LEU A 757 16.85 -15.00 28.68
C LEU A 757 16.13 -14.83 30.03
N TRP A 758 14.83 -15.14 30.10
CA TRP A 758 14.00 -14.87 31.28
C TRP A 758 13.93 -16.04 32.29
N CYS A 759 14.43 -17.21 31.91
CA CYS A 759 14.26 -18.46 32.66
C CYS A 759 15.55 -19.28 32.85
N ASP A 760 16.47 -19.31 31.88
CA ASP A 760 17.75 -20.03 32.01
C ASP A 760 18.68 -19.31 33.01
N THR A 761 19.14 -20.06 34.01
CA THR A 761 20.10 -19.61 35.02
C THR A 761 21.44 -19.17 34.41
N LYS A 762 21.80 -19.65 33.22
CA LYS A 762 22.94 -19.17 32.41
C LYS A 762 22.93 -17.66 32.19
N TYR A 763 21.75 -17.06 31.99
CA TYR A 763 21.58 -15.64 31.71
C TYR A 763 21.24 -14.81 32.97
N TYR A 764 21.19 -15.44 34.16
CA TYR A 764 20.74 -14.79 35.39
C TYR A 764 21.50 -13.50 35.76
N GLU A 765 22.84 -13.47 35.70
CA GLU A 765 23.58 -12.26 36.08
C GLU A 765 23.37 -11.10 35.08
N LEU A 766 22.90 -11.39 33.85
CA LEU A 766 22.50 -10.40 32.87
C LEU A 766 21.07 -9.86 33.13
N THR A 767 20.13 -10.71 33.56
CA THR A 767 18.72 -10.32 33.80
C THR A 767 18.41 -9.88 35.23
N LYS A 768 19.24 -10.24 36.20
CA LYS A 768 19.15 -9.84 37.61
C LYS A 768 18.88 -8.34 37.84
N PRO A 769 19.48 -7.36 37.13
CA PRO A 769 19.13 -5.96 37.30
C PRO A 769 17.69 -5.63 36.86
N PHE A 770 17.17 -6.31 35.84
CA PHE A 770 15.79 -6.14 35.35
C PHE A 770 14.79 -6.83 36.28
N LEU A 771 15.08 -8.06 36.71
CA LEU A 771 14.28 -8.75 37.73
C LEU A 771 14.20 -7.92 39.02
N PHE A 772 15.31 -7.29 39.43
CA PHE A 772 15.37 -6.41 40.59
C PHE A 772 14.62 -5.07 40.44
N HIS A 773 14.39 -4.61 39.20
CA HIS A 773 13.56 -3.44 38.93
C HIS A 773 12.07 -3.84 38.83
N LEU A 774 11.73 -4.77 37.94
CA LEU A 774 10.36 -5.16 37.62
C LEU A 774 9.63 -5.78 38.80
N TYR A 775 10.27 -6.70 39.54
CA TYR A 775 9.65 -7.39 40.67
C TYR A 775 9.97 -6.74 42.02
N LYS A 776 10.32 -5.44 42.04
CA LYS A 776 10.41 -4.66 43.26
C LYS A 776 9.01 -4.41 43.81
N LYS A 777 8.81 -4.55 45.14
CA LYS A 777 7.56 -4.13 45.78
C LYS A 777 7.46 -2.61 45.78
N SER A 778 6.31 -2.07 45.39
CA SER A 778 6.03 -0.63 45.43
C SER A 778 5.64 -0.19 46.85
N THR A 779 5.89 1.07 47.20
CA THR A 779 5.60 1.61 48.55
C THR A 779 4.11 1.67 48.89
N SER A 780 3.23 1.65 47.88
CA SER A 780 1.76 1.66 48.01
C SER A 780 1.11 0.35 47.53
N GLU A 781 1.88 -0.73 47.41
CA GLU A 781 1.40 -2.03 46.94
C GLU A 781 1.13 -2.96 48.12
N GLU A 782 -0.07 -3.53 48.18
CA GLU A 782 -0.41 -4.48 49.23
C GLU A 782 0.40 -5.77 49.11
N GLU A 783 0.63 -6.45 50.24
CA GLU A 783 1.49 -7.65 50.23
C GLU A 783 0.94 -8.78 49.37
N LEU A 784 -0.38 -9.02 49.42
CA LEU A 784 -1.00 -10.10 48.65
C LEU A 784 -0.95 -9.82 47.13
N ASP A 785 -1.16 -8.56 46.72
CA ASP A 785 -1.09 -8.15 45.32
C ASP A 785 0.33 -8.26 44.75
N TYR A 786 1.33 -7.89 45.55
CA TYR A 786 2.75 -8.08 45.22
C TYR A 786 3.10 -9.56 44.95
N TYR A 787 2.65 -10.48 45.81
CA TYR A 787 2.89 -11.90 45.64
C TYR A 787 2.11 -12.50 44.46
N ASN A 788 0.87 -12.07 44.25
CA ASN A 788 0.09 -12.40 43.04
C ASN A 788 0.80 -11.91 41.75
N ARG A 789 1.43 -10.73 41.78
CA ARG A 789 2.18 -10.16 40.64
C ARG A 789 3.49 -10.92 40.35
N ILE A 790 4.21 -11.37 41.37
CA ILE A 790 5.40 -12.24 41.20
C ILE A 790 5.01 -13.57 40.55
N LEU A 791 3.98 -14.22 41.08
CA LEU A 791 3.53 -15.55 40.67
C LEU A 791 2.61 -15.54 39.44
N TYR A 792 2.35 -14.38 38.84
CA TYR A 792 1.55 -14.26 37.62
C TYR A 792 2.21 -15.04 36.46
N LYS A 793 1.47 -15.96 35.86
CA LYS A 793 1.86 -16.67 34.63
C LYS A 793 1.43 -15.85 33.42
N ILE A 794 2.36 -15.59 32.49
CA ILE A 794 2.06 -14.88 31.25
C ILE A 794 1.24 -15.82 30.33
N PRO A 795 0.17 -15.38 29.65
CA PRO A 795 -0.73 -16.30 28.92
C PRO A 795 -0.07 -17.15 27.81
N SER A 796 1.07 -16.71 27.27
CA SER A 796 1.87 -17.43 26.26
C SER A 796 3.02 -18.25 26.84
N GLU A 797 3.40 -18.04 28.10
CA GLU A 797 4.57 -18.65 28.75
C GLU A 797 4.33 -20.15 29.04
N SER A 798 5.30 -21.01 28.70
CA SER A 798 5.22 -22.44 29.04
C SER A 798 5.33 -22.68 30.56
N ASP A 799 4.74 -23.77 31.08
CA ASP A 799 4.83 -24.11 32.51
C ASP A 799 6.27 -24.33 33.01
N ALA A 800 7.15 -24.81 32.13
CA ALA A 800 8.58 -24.95 32.44
C ALA A 800 9.27 -23.58 32.57
N ASN A 801 9.03 -22.67 31.61
CA ASN A 801 9.57 -21.30 31.64
C ASN A 801 9.05 -20.53 32.86
N HIS A 802 7.77 -20.69 33.19
CA HIS A 802 7.13 -20.09 34.35
C HIS A 802 7.79 -20.49 35.68
N LEU A 803 7.99 -21.79 35.92
CA LEU A 803 8.64 -22.30 37.12
C LEU A 803 10.10 -21.81 37.21
N GLN A 804 10.82 -21.81 36.09
CA GLN A 804 12.21 -21.33 36.03
C GLN A 804 12.32 -19.82 36.27
N ARG A 805 11.46 -19.00 35.67
CA ARG A 805 11.39 -17.55 35.93
C ARG A 805 11.10 -17.27 37.41
N ILE A 806 10.15 -17.98 38.02
CA ILE A 806 9.88 -17.84 39.47
C ILE A 806 11.13 -18.21 40.29
N ALA A 807 11.89 -19.25 39.92
CA ALA A 807 13.14 -19.57 40.59
C ALA A 807 14.20 -18.47 40.45
N LEU A 808 14.30 -17.80 39.29
CA LEU A 808 15.17 -16.61 39.14
C LEU A 808 14.67 -15.41 39.98
N ILE A 809 13.35 -15.22 40.13
CA ILE A 809 12.79 -14.20 41.02
C ILE A 809 13.06 -14.54 42.49
N LYS A 810 12.92 -15.81 42.92
CA LYS A 810 13.34 -16.27 44.26
C LYS A 810 14.81 -15.99 44.50
N LYS A 811 15.69 -16.31 43.54
CA LYS A 811 17.13 -16.02 43.62
C LYS A 811 17.45 -14.51 43.68
N THR A 812 16.59 -13.68 43.10
CA THR A 812 16.70 -12.20 43.16
C THR A 812 16.21 -11.65 44.51
N TYR A 813 15.17 -12.26 45.09
CA TYR A 813 14.54 -11.87 46.35
C TYR A 813 14.45 -13.06 47.34
N PRO A 814 15.59 -13.58 47.84
CA PRO A 814 15.60 -14.76 48.71
C PRO A 814 15.11 -14.47 50.14
N GLY A 815 14.78 -13.21 50.46
CA GLY A 815 14.34 -12.77 51.79
C GLY A 815 12.84 -12.50 51.94
N ILE A 816 11.99 -12.70 50.92
CA ILE A 816 10.55 -12.41 51.05
C ILE A 816 9.79 -13.59 51.72
N PRO A 817 8.85 -13.31 52.66
CA PRO A 817 8.06 -14.33 53.36
C PRO A 817 7.30 -15.33 52.45
N LEU A 818 6.99 -14.94 51.21
CA LEU A 818 6.31 -15.76 50.22
C LEU A 818 6.91 -17.17 50.06
N TRP A 819 8.23 -17.31 50.09
CA TRP A 819 8.89 -18.59 49.79
C TRP A 819 8.91 -19.57 50.97
N TYR A 820 8.63 -19.11 52.18
CA TYR A 820 8.95 -19.82 53.44
C TYR A 820 7.77 -19.93 54.40
N SER A 821 6.83 -18.98 54.38
CA SER A 821 5.66 -19.05 55.25
C SER A 821 4.53 -19.87 54.64
N THR A 822 4.08 -20.90 55.37
CA THR A 822 2.91 -21.73 55.02
C THR A 822 1.61 -20.92 54.89
N GLN A 823 1.53 -19.69 55.40
CA GLN A 823 0.36 -18.82 55.20
C GLN A 823 0.11 -18.46 53.73
N TYR A 824 1.14 -18.51 52.87
CA TYR A 824 1.02 -18.30 51.42
C TYR A 824 0.94 -19.61 50.62
N MET A 825 0.78 -20.77 51.29
CA MET A 825 0.59 -22.08 50.65
C MET A 825 -0.42 -22.07 49.47
N PRO A 826 -1.59 -21.39 49.54
CA PRO A 826 -2.53 -21.33 48.42
C PRO A 826 -1.93 -20.79 47.11
N LEU A 827 -0.92 -19.92 47.19
CA LEU A 827 -0.21 -19.32 46.07
C LEU A 827 0.96 -20.19 45.61
N ILE A 828 1.83 -20.60 46.54
CA ILE A 828 3.12 -21.25 46.23
C ILE A 828 3.04 -22.76 46.00
N LYS A 829 1.92 -23.42 46.36
CA LYS A 829 1.75 -24.87 46.19
C LYS A 829 2.07 -25.35 44.76
N ASN A 830 1.65 -24.60 43.73
CA ASN A 830 1.87 -24.98 42.33
C ASN A 830 3.36 -24.88 41.96
N TYR A 831 4.05 -23.83 42.44
CA TYR A 831 5.49 -23.65 42.25
C TYR A 831 6.27 -24.80 42.88
N TYR A 832 6.07 -25.07 44.18
CA TYR A 832 6.82 -26.14 44.86
C TYR A 832 6.44 -27.55 44.40
N THR A 833 5.18 -27.77 43.98
CA THR A 833 4.77 -29.02 43.30
C THR A 833 5.53 -29.21 41.98
N GLY A 834 5.68 -28.15 41.18
CA GLY A 834 6.43 -28.19 39.92
C GLY A 834 7.94 -28.37 40.13
N VAL A 835 8.52 -27.66 41.09
CA VAL A 835 9.96 -27.73 41.41
C VAL A 835 10.36 -29.10 41.96
N TYR A 836 9.63 -29.65 42.94
CA TYR A 836 9.96 -30.93 43.57
C TYR A 836 9.21 -32.14 42.98
N ALA A 837 8.64 -32.00 41.76
CA ALA A 837 8.25 -33.14 40.96
C ALA A 837 9.43 -34.11 40.76
N LYS A 838 9.18 -35.41 40.95
CA LYS A 838 10.16 -36.49 40.72
C LYS A 838 10.43 -36.63 39.22
N LYS A 839 11.67 -36.42 38.79
CA LYS A 839 12.03 -36.57 37.35
C LYS A 839 12.02 -38.05 36.97
N SER A 840 11.78 -38.34 35.68
CA SER A 840 11.57 -39.71 35.18
C SER A 840 12.74 -40.69 35.41
N THR A 841 13.96 -40.18 35.63
CA THR A 841 15.17 -40.95 35.92
C THR A 841 15.76 -40.69 37.31
N GLU A 842 15.06 -39.94 38.17
CA GLU A 842 15.56 -39.50 39.48
C GLU A 842 15.23 -40.51 40.58
N THR A 843 16.27 -40.96 41.28
CA THR A 843 16.14 -41.83 42.46
C THR A 843 15.56 -41.04 43.64
N GLU A 844 14.93 -41.72 44.58
CA GLU A 844 14.34 -41.08 45.76
C GLU A 844 15.40 -40.42 46.65
N ASP A 845 16.57 -41.03 46.77
CA ASP A 845 17.68 -40.43 47.50
C ASP A 845 18.15 -39.11 46.86
N SER A 846 18.16 -39.02 45.52
CA SER A 846 18.47 -37.81 44.76
C SER A 846 17.37 -36.76 44.86
N LEU A 847 16.09 -37.16 44.81
CA LEU A 847 14.96 -36.26 45.02
C LEU A 847 15.00 -35.65 46.44
N PHE A 848 15.19 -36.49 47.46
CA PHE A 848 15.23 -36.04 48.85
C PHE A 848 16.47 -35.20 49.15
N ALA A 849 17.64 -35.55 48.60
CA ALA A 849 18.82 -34.67 48.65
C ALA A 849 18.54 -33.29 48.03
N ARG A 850 17.79 -33.25 46.92
CA ARG A 850 17.36 -32.01 46.24
C ARG A 850 16.28 -31.23 47.00
N VAL A 851 15.57 -31.84 47.93
CA VAL A 851 14.64 -31.16 48.85
C VAL A 851 15.41 -30.53 50.01
N VAL A 852 16.31 -31.27 50.68
CA VAL A 852 16.98 -30.81 51.91
C VAL A 852 18.20 -29.91 51.69
N ILE A 853 18.72 -29.82 50.46
CA ILE A 853 19.86 -28.94 50.16
C ILE A 853 19.48 -27.47 50.39
N GLN A 854 20.32 -26.72 51.11
CA GLN A 854 20.17 -25.28 51.32
C GLN A 854 20.41 -24.54 50.00
N GLU A 855 19.49 -23.66 49.62
CA GLU A 855 19.55 -22.93 48.35
C GLU A 855 20.45 -21.68 48.44
N SER A 856 20.96 -21.21 47.30
CA SER A 856 21.92 -20.09 47.25
C SER A 856 21.28 -18.77 47.70
N GLY A 857 21.69 -18.27 48.87
CA GLY A 857 21.15 -17.04 49.49
C GLY A 857 20.08 -17.29 50.56
N GLU A 858 19.78 -18.55 50.87
CA GLU A 858 18.84 -18.99 51.90
C GLU A 858 19.57 -19.16 53.25
N THR A 859 18.95 -18.80 54.39
CA THR A 859 19.48 -19.16 55.72
C THR A 859 19.14 -20.61 56.11
N VAL A 860 19.69 -21.10 57.21
CA VAL A 860 19.42 -22.46 57.71
C VAL A 860 17.94 -22.57 58.15
N GLU A 861 17.40 -21.52 58.76
CA GLU A 861 16.00 -21.40 59.15
C GLU A 861 15.08 -21.38 57.92
N GLN A 862 15.40 -20.56 56.91
CA GLN A 862 14.63 -20.48 55.66
C GLN A 862 14.64 -21.81 54.89
N CYS A 863 15.76 -22.53 54.89
CA CYS A 863 15.86 -23.88 54.34
C CYS A 863 14.90 -24.83 55.06
N ALA A 864 14.88 -24.79 56.40
CA ALA A 864 13.97 -25.59 57.21
C ALA A 864 12.50 -25.23 56.95
N GLU A 865 12.16 -23.95 56.83
CA GLU A 865 10.80 -23.46 56.52
C GLU A 865 10.33 -23.90 55.12
N ARG A 866 11.20 -23.81 54.11
CA ARG A 866 10.93 -24.35 52.76
C ARG A 866 10.70 -25.87 52.81
N VAL A 867 11.53 -26.62 53.52
CA VAL A 867 11.39 -28.07 53.64
C VAL A 867 10.11 -28.44 54.39
N HIS A 868 9.66 -27.63 55.35
CA HIS A 868 8.36 -27.77 56.00
C HIS A 868 7.17 -27.54 55.04
N ILE A 869 7.25 -26.57 54.13
CA ILE A 869 6.25 -26.41 53.05
C ILE A 869 6.19 -27.68 52.16
N VAL A 870 7.33 -28.28 51.83
CA VAL A 870 7.38 -29.54 51.06
C VAL A 870 6.80 -30.71 51.86
N HIS A 871 6.98 -30.73 53.19
CA HIS A 871 6.36 -31.70 54.10
C HIS A 871 4.82 -31.55 54.11
N GLU A 872 4.28 -30.33 54.22
CA GLU A 872 2.82 -30.10 54.15
C GLU A 872 2.22 -30.46 52.77
N LEU A 873 2.96 -30.29 51.67
CA LEU A 873 2.54 -30.70 50.32
C LEU A 873 2.59 -32.23 50.11
N TYR A 874 3.57 -32.90 50.72
CA TYR A 874 3.86 -34.32 50.46
C TYR A 874 4.06 -35.13 51.76
N PRO A 875 3.08 -35.18 52.68
CA PRO A 875 3.25 -35.81 53.99
C PRO A 875 3.52 -37.32 53.91
N ASN A 876 3.14 -37.99 52.82
CA ASN A 876 3.37 -39.43 52.62
C ASN A 876 4.70 -39.77 51.90
N TRP A 877 5.66 -38.84 51.79
CA TRP A 877 7.01 -39.16 51.31
C TRP A 877 7.86 -39.84 52.39
N ALA A 878 8.60 -40.88 52.00
CA ALA A 878 9.47 -41.65 52.90
C ALA A 878 10.52 -40.79 53.62
N LEU A 879 10.86 -39.61 53.10
CA LEU A 879 11.76 -38.64 53.74
C LEU A 879 11.40 -38.33 55.20
N TRP A 880 10.11 -38.29 55.55
CA TRP A 880 9.64 -37.89 56.89
C TRP A 880 9.42 -39.05 57.87
N TYR A 881 9.40 -40.30 57.39
CA TYR A 881 8.98 -41.46 58.18
C TYR A 881 9.81 -42.75 58.01
N ASP A 882 10.66 -42.84 56.98
CA ASP A 882 11.63 -43.93 56.83
C ASP A 882 12.95 -43.53 57.50
N ASN A 883 13.37 -44.31 58.49
CA ASN A 883 14.62 -44.13 59.22
C ASN A 883 15.86 -44.10 58.31
N LYS A 884 15.79 -44.69 57.11
CA LYS A 884 16.83 -44.59 56.07
C LYS A 884 17.09 -43.15 55.63
N TYR A 885 16.04 -42.33 55.53
CA TYR A 885 16.10 -40.96 55.00
C TYR A 885 15.97 -39.90 56.10
N TYR A 886 15.35 -40.23 57.24
CA TYR A 886 15.08 -39.28 58.33
C TYR A 886 16.33 -38.55 58.85
N GLY A 887 17.50 -39.20 58.84
CA GLY A 887 18.78 -38.56 59.18
C GLY A 887 19.14 -37.35 58.30
N LYS A 888 18.50 -37.17 57.14
CA LYS A 888 18.66 -35.98 56.27
C LYS A 888 17.76 -34.80 56.66
N VAL A 889 16.76 -35.01 57.52
CA VAL A 889 15.77 -33.99 57.94
C VAL A 889 15.69 -33.78 59.46
N LYS A 890 16.31 -34.63 60.27
CA LYS A 890 16.28 -34.52 61.74
C LYS A 890 16.63 -33.11 62.28
N GLU A 891 17.70 -32.50 61.76
CA GLU A 891 18.12 -31.15 62.16
C GLU A 891 17.09 -30.07 61.72
N ILE A 892 16.44 -30.27 60.58
CA ILE A 892 15.37 -29.40 60.06
C ILE A 892 14.11 -29.52 60.92
N ASP A 893 13.72 -30.73 61.31
CA ASP A 893 12.60 -30.96 62.23
C ASP A 893 12.90 -30.38 63.61
N GLU A 894 14.14 -30.44 64.10
CA GLU A 894 14.56 -29.80 65.36
C GLU A 894 14.48 -28.26 65.30
N ILE A 895 14.76 -27.65 64.13
CA ILE A 895 14.59 -26.21 63.90
C ILE A 895 13.10 -25.83 63.85
N ILE A 896 12.30 -26.53 63.05
CA ILE A 896 10.88 -26.21 62.83
C ILE A 896 10.05 -26.51 64.08
N ASN A 897 10.31 -27.63 64.74
CA ASN A 897 9.66 -28.02 65.99
C ASN A 897 10.43 -27.50 67.22
N LYS A 898 11.22 -26.43 67.07
CA LYS A 898 11.71 -25.63 68.19
C LYS A 898 10.54 -24.87 68.82
N ARG A 899 10.43 -24.92 70.14
CA ARG A 899 9.43 -24.15 70.91
C ARG A 899 9.85 -22.68 70.98
N SER A 900 8.93 -21.74 70.72
CA SER A 900 9.20 -20.31 70.96
C SER A 900 9.17 -19.99 72.45
N THR A 901 9.96 -18.99 72.89
CA THR A 901 9.97 -18.51 74.28
C THR A 901 8.64 -17.93 74.75
N SER A 902 7.77 -17.52 73.82
CA SER A 902 6.40 -17.06 74.06
C SER A 902 5.30 -18.10 73.79
N GLU A 903 5.65 -19.30 73.33
CA GLU A 903 4.68 -20.35 72.98
C GLU A 903 4.32 -21.18 74.21
N GLU A 904 3.02 -21.29 74.50
CA GLU A 904 2.53 -22.14 75.59
C GLU A 904 2.82 -23.63 75.30
N GLU A 905 3.13 -24.39 76.35
CA GLU A 905 3.52 -25.80 76.24
C GLU A 905 2.42 -26.67 75.58
N VAL A 906 1.15 -26.36 75.84
CA VAL A 906 -0.01 -27.03 75.21
C VAL A 906 -0.15 -26.68 73.72
N ILE A 907 0.18 -25.46 73.31
CA ILE A 907 0.15 -25.03 71.90
C ILE A 907 1.28 -25.71 71.15
N TYR A 908 2.49 -25.70 71.74
CA TYR A 908 3.67 -26.38 71.21
C TYR A 908 3.42 -27.88 70.97
N TYR A 909 2.85 -28.59 71.96
CA TYR A 909 2.57 -30.01 71.80
C TYR A 909 1.47 -30.29 70.77
N LYS A 910 0.43 -29.45 70.68
CA LYS A 910 -0.57 -29.57 69.59
C LYS A 910 0.02 -29.30 68.19
N ARG A 911 1.08 -28.49 68.11
CA ARG A 911 1.81 -28.22 66.86
C ARG A 911 2.68 -29.41 66.43
N ILE A 912 3.48 -29.97 67.33
CA ILE A 912 4.38 -31.10 67.00
C ILE A 912 3.64 -32.42 66.74
N THR A 913 2.50 -32.66 67.40
CA THR A 913 1.64 -33.84 67.13
C THR A 913 0.61 -33.61 66.02
N LYS A 914 0.63 -32.47 65.31
CA LYS A 914 -0.30 -32.18 64.21
C LYS A 914 -0.20 -33.28 63.15
N ARG A 915 -1.35 -33.83 62.75
CA ARG A 915 -1.49 -34.68 61.56
C ARG A 915 -1.79 -33.81 60.34
N TYR A 916 -1.17 -34.11 59.21
CA TYR A 916 -1.45 -33.39 57.96
C TYR A 916 -2.68 -33.95 57.24
N GLU A 917 -3.37 -33.11 56.47
CA GLU A 917 -4.71 -33.40 55.89
C GLU A 917 -4.75 -34.67 55.02
N GLN A 918 -3.63 -35.01 54.37
CA GLN A 918 -3.50 -36.17 53.48
C GLN A 918 -2.67 -37.31 54.09
N GLU A 919 -2.26 -37.20 55.35
CA GLU A 919 -1.35 -38.16 56.00
C GLU A 919 -2.05 -39.47 56.38
N THR A 920 -1.56 -40.60 55.88
CA THR A 920 -2.12 -41.93 56.22
C THR A 920 -1.79 -42.34 57.65
N ASP A 921 -2.58 -43.24 58.26
CA ASP A 921 -2.36 -43.66 59.66
C ASP A 921 -0.97 -44.29 59.86
N ALA A 922 -0.51 -45.10 58.91
CA ALA A 922 0.80 -45.74 58.95
C ALA A 922 1.95 -44.73 58.87
N VAL A 923 1.84 -43.71 58.00
CA VAL A 923 2.81 -42.62 57.89
C VAL A 923 2.82 -41.77 59.15
N TYR A 924 1.65 -41.39 59.66
CA TYR A 924 1.52 -40.61 60.90
C TYR A 924 2.17 -41.34 62.08
N VAL A 925 1.89 -42.63 62.27
CA VAL A 925 2.54 -43.43 63.32
C VAL A 925 4.05 -43.55 63.10
N ALA A 926 4.52 -43.75 61.87
CA ALA A 926 5.95 -43.87 61.58
C ALA A 926 6.72 -42.55 61.80
N ARG A 927 6.20 -41.40 61.34
CA ARG A 927 6.75 -40.07 61.64
C ARG A 927 6.73 -39.77 63.13
N MET A 928 5.61 -40.02 63.81
CA MET A 928 5.48 -39.77 65.24
C MET A 928 6.40 -40.68 66.09
N ASN A 929 6.70 -41.90 65.65
CA ASN A 929 7.74 -42.75 66.27
C ASN A 929 9.16 -42.15 66.14
N LEU A 930 9.47 -41.44 65.06
CA LEU A 930 10.75 -40.75 64.89
C LEU A 930 10.79 -39.44 65.68
N TYR A 931 9.66 -38.73 65.80
CA TYR A 931 9.54 -37.59 66.72
C TYR A 931 9.65 -38.04 68.19
N GLU A 932 9.14 -39.22 68.56
CA GLU A 932 9.31 -39.82 69.90
C GLU A 932 10.78 -40.18 70.19
N GLN A 933 11.59 -40.45 69.17
CA GLN A 933 13.04 -40.64 69.28
C GLN A 933 13.79 -39.30 69.39
N THR A 934 13.59 -38.40 68.42
CA THR A 934 14.26 -37.09 68.34
C THR A 934 13.94 -36.20 69.54
N PHE A 935 12.68 -36.15 69.95
CA PHE A 935 12.18 -35.33 71.04
C PHE A 935 11.83 -36.16 72.30
N SER A 936 12.54 -37.28 72.49
CA SER A 936 12.38 -38.25 73.59
C SER A 936 12.36 -37.66 75.00
N SER A 937 12.98 -36.50 75.21
CA SER A 937 13.01 -35.79 76.50
C SER A 937 11.75 -34.96 76.82
N LEU A 938 10.80 -34.81 75.87
CA LEU A 938 9.62 -33.98 76.09
C LEU A 938 8.62 -34.63 77.09
N PRO A 939 8.10 -33.86 78.06
CA PRO A 939 6.99 -34.26 78.93
C PRO A 939 5.75 -34.82 78.22
N LEU A 940 5.53 -34.46 76.96
CA LEU A 940 4.44 -34.91 76.08
C LEU A 940 4.18 -36.43 76.14
N TRP A 941 5.22 -37.25 76.07
CA TRP A 941 5.11 -38.71 75.95
C TRP A 941 4.65 -39.41 77.25
N SER A 942 4.58 -38.68 78.38
CA SER A 942 4.36 -39.31 79.69
C SER A 942 3.51 -38.53 80.70
N ARG A 943 3.27 -37.22 80.54
CA ARG A 943 2.34 -36.51 81.44
C ARG A 943 0.88 -36.73 81.02
N PHE A 944 0.07 -37.16 81.98
CA PHE A 944 -1.39 -37.30 81.85
C PHE A 944 -2.08 -35.99 81.40
N GLU A 945 -1.53 -34.83 81.78
CA GLU A 945 -1.95 -33.49 81.35
C GLU A 945 -2.00 -33.30 79.82
N TYR A 946 -1.23 -34.09 79.06
CA TYR A 946 -1.17 -34.04 77.59
C TYR A 946 -1.79 -35.28 76.93
N LEU A 947 -2.52 -36.11 77.68
CA LEU A 947 -3.12 -37.35 77.18
C LEU A 947 -4.00 -37.09 75.95
N ASP A 948 -4.88 -36.08 75.98
CA ASP A 948 -5.76 -35.76 74.84
C ASP A 948 -5.00 -35.25 73.60
N ILE A 949 -3.76 -34.79 73.75
CA ILE A 949 -2.89 -34.37 72.63
C ILE A 949 -2.23 -35.60 71.99
N ILE A 950 -1.73 -36.53 72.80
CA ILE A 950 -0.98 -37.71 72.32
C ILE A 950 -1.87 -38.91 71.98
N LYS A 951 -3.10 -38.95 72.50
CA LYS A 951 -4.10 -40.01 72.31
C LYS A 951 -4.32 -40.41 70.84
N PRO A 952 -4.42 -39.53 69.84
CA PRO A 952 -4.54 -39.94 68.44
C PRO A 952 -3.35 -40.80 67.95
N PHE A 953 -2.12 -40.46 68.36
CA PHE A 953 -0.94 -41.25 68.04
C PHE A 953 -0.91 -42.56 68.84
N TYR A 954 -1.10 -42.51 70.15
CA TYR A 954 -1.03 -43.70 71.00
C TYR A 954 -2.15 -44.70 70.71
N THR A 955 -3.39 -44.28 70.40
CA THR A 955 -4.44 -45.20 69.96
C THR A 955 -4.03 -45.94 68.67
N LEU A 956 -3.45 -45.26 67.67
CA LEU A 956 -2.99 -45.92 66.44
C LEU A 956 -1.75 -46.81 66.68
N LYS A 957 -0.73 -46.31 67.38
CA LYS A 957 0.50 -47.04 67.71
C LYS A 957 0.23 -48.33 68.50
N TYR A 958 -0.68 -48.28 69.46
CA TYR A 958 -1.01 -49.40 70.36
C TYR A 958 -2.29 -50.14 69.97
N THR A 959 -2.85 -49.92 68.77
CA THR A 959 -3.89 -50.80 68.21
C THR A 959 -3.29 -52.19 67.91
N LYS A 960 -4.05 -53.26 68.18
CA LYS A 960 -3.69 -54.64 67.85
C LYS A 960 -3.72 -54.87 66.34
N TRP A 961 -2.71 -55.54 65.79
CA TRP A 961 -2.65 -55.84 64.35
C TRP A 961 -3.37 -57.14 63.99
N ASP A 962 -3.85 -57.23 62.74
CA ASP A 962 -4.49 -58.44 62.23
C ASP A 962 -3.52 -59.64 62.25
N GLY A 963 -3.98 -60.76 62.81
CA GLY A 963 -3.16 -61.95 63.01
C GLY A 963 -2.14 -61.88 64.17
N GLU A 964 -2.04 -60.76 64.88
CA GLU A 964 -1.11 -60.62 66.01
C GLU A 964 -1.52 -61.52 67.19
N THR A 965 -0.56 -62.26 67.75
CA THR A 965 -0.81 -63.09 68.95
C THR A 965 -0.90 -62.22 70.20
N ASN A 966 -1.61 -62.68 71.23
CA ASN A 966 -1.81 -61.89 72.45
C ASN A 966 -0.49 -61.62 73.20
N ASP A 967 0.44 -62.60 73.22
CA ASP A 967 1.80 -62.42 73.74
C ASP A 967 2.58 -61.33 72.98
N VAL A 968 2.54 -61.32 71.63
CA VAL A 968 3.27 -60.33 70.82
C VAL A 968 2.65 -58.93 70.99
N TYR A 969 1.33 -58.83 70.89
CA TYR A 969 0.59 -57.59 71.11
C TYR A 969 0.89 -56.99 72.48
N PHE A 970 0.80 -57.79 73.55
CA PHE A 970 1.02 -57.29 74.89
C PHE A 970 2.49 -56.99 75.19
N SER A 971 3.43 -57.76 74.62
CA SER A 971 4.87 -57.41 74.63
C SER A 971 5.11 -56.03 74.02
N ARG A 972 4.40 -55.69 72.93
CA ARG A 972 4.48 -54.41 72.23
C ARG A 972 3.84 -53.25 73.02
N LEU A 973 2.79 -53.51 73.82
CA LEU A 973 2.24 -52.51 74.75
C LEU A 973 3.23 -52.13 75.86
N VAL A 974 3.91 -53.12 76.46
CA VAL A 974 4.80 -52.90 77.61
C VAL A 974 6.27 -52.66 77.26
N ALA A 975 6.65 -52.75 75.99
CA ALA A 975 8.03 -52.54 75.54
C ALA A 975 8.57 -51.17 75.97
N ARG A 976 9.87 -51.07 76.24
CA ARG A 976 10.52 -49.76 76.41
C ARG A 976 10.67 -49.06 75.07
N GLU A 977 10.24 -47.81 75.05
CA GLU A 977 10.30 -46.88 73.93
C GLU A 977 11.50 -45.93 74.09
N SER A 978 11.85 -45.24 73.01
CA SER A 978 12.95 -44.25 73.01
C SER A 978 12.74 -43.07 73.97
N CYS A 979 11.49 -42.69 74.23
CA CYS A 979 11.11 -41.68 75.20
C CYS A 979 11.23 -42.12 76.67
N ASP A 980 11.46 -43.42 76.95
CA ASP A 980 11.56 -43.97 78.31
C ASP A 980 12.94 -43.72 78.96
N VAL A 981 13.43 -42.48 78.84
CA VAL A 981 14.75 -42.00 79.29
C VAL A 981 14.98 -42.14 80.81
N SER A 982 13.96 -42.50 81.58
CA SER A 982 14.09 -42.99 82.94
C SER A 982 12.91 -43.88 83.33
N ASP A 983 13.09 -44.69 84.38
CA ASP A 983 12.07 -45.56 84.95
C ASP A 983 10.79 -44.82 85.38
N LYS A 984 10.89 -43.52 85.73
CA LYS A 984 9.73 -42.66 85.99
C LYS A 984 8.94 -42.38 84.71
N VAL A 985 9.63 -42.12 83.60
CA VAL A 985 9.00 -41.81 82.31
C VAL A 985 8.37 -43.07 81.72
N TYR A 986 9.07 -44.21 81.78
CA TYR A 986 8.53 -45.54 81.46
C TYR A 986 7.23 -45.84 82.20
N ALA A 987 7.25 -45.74 83.54
CA ALA A 987 6.07 -46.00 84.36
C ALA A 987 4.91 -45.04 84.03
N ASN A 988 5.21 -43.76 83.82
CA ASN A 988 4.22 -42.76 83.46
C ASN A 988 3.62 -43.00 82.06
N ARG A 989 4.42 -43.29 81.03
CA ARG A 989 3.95 -43.63 79.68
C ARG A 989 3.07 -44.87 79.71
N LEU A 990 3.50 -45.95 80.37
CA LEU A 990 2.71 -47.18 80.45
C LEU A 990 1.36 -46.99 81.16
N TYR A 991 1.25 -46.07 82.12
CA TYR A 991 -0.05 -45.67 82.66
C TYR A 991 -0.95 -44.99 81.61
N LEU A 992 -0.40 -44.18 80.69
CA LEU A 992 -1.15 -43.63 79.56
C LEU A 992 -1.55 -44.73 78.55
N VAL A 993 -0.68 -45.69 78.27
CA VAL A 993 -1.01 -46.85 77.39
C VAL A 993 -2.11 -47.70 78.03
N GLN A 994 -2.02 -47.97 79.34
CA GLN A 994 -3.05 -48.70 80.10
C GLN A 994 -4.38 -47.94 80.10
N LEU A 995 -4.40 -46.61 80.27
CA LEU A 995 -5.62 -45.79 80.16
C LEU A 995 -6.28 -45.83 78.78
N LEU A 996 -5.50 -45.98 77.72
CA LEU A 996 -5.99 -46.06 76.33
C LEU A 996 -6.36 -47.49 75.91
N THR A 997 -5.91 -48.50 76.66
CA THR A 997 -6.13 -49.93 76.37
C THR A 997 -6.73 -50.68 77.57
N SER A 998 -7.45 -50.00 78.46
CA SER A 998 -8.02 -50.57 79.70
C SER A 998 -9.18 -51.54 79.50
N SER A 999 -9.64 -51.71 78.26
CA SER A 999 -10.51 -52.83 77.85
C SER A 999 -9.73 -54.12 77.52
N CYS A 1000 -8.40 -54.10 77.57
CA CYS A 1000 -7.55 -55.26 77.28
C CYS A 1000 -7.30 -56.10 78.54
N ASP A 1001 -7.86 -57.31 78.58
CA ASP A 1001 -7.80 -58.21 79.75
C ASP A 1001 -6.38 -58.53 80.23
N PHE A 1002 -5.38 -58.49 79.34
CA PHE A 1002 -3.99 -58.86 79.64
C PHE A 1002 -3.30 -57.92 80.66
N TRP A 1003 -3.81 -56.71 80.88
CA TRP A 1003 -3.36 -55.84 81.99
C TRP A 1003 -3.68 -56.40 83.39
N TYR A 1004 -4.64 -57.32 83.45
CA TYR A 1004 -5.29 -57.80 84.66
C TYR A 1004 -5.07 -59.31 84.91
N ASP A 1005 -4.50 -60.01 83.93
CA ASP A 1005 -4.21 -61.43 83.98
C ASP A 1005 -2.89 -61.70 84.71
N ALA A 1006 -2.95 -62.60 85.70
CA ALA A 1006 -1.79 -63.02 86.49
C ALA A 1006 -0.71 -63.74 85.65
N GLN A 1007 -1.07 -64.36 84.52
CA GLN A 1007 -0.11 -64.97 83.58
C GLN A 1007 0.79 -63.91 82.92
N TYR A 1008 0.22 -62.77 82.55
CA TYR A 1008 0.95 -61.67 81.93
C TYR A 1008 1.65 -60.78 82.98
N TYR A 1009 1.13 -60.74 84.22
CA TYR A 1009 1.69 -59.93 85.31
C TYR A 1009 3.18 -60.17 85.58
N GLU A 1010 3.58 -61.40 85.92
CA GLU A 1010 4.98 -61.70 86.30
C GLU A 1010 5.97 -61.47 85.15
N LYS A 1011 5.51 -61.59 83.90
CA LYS A 1011 6.32 -61.50 82.67
C LYS A 1011 6.44 -60.06 82.13
N TYR A 1012 5.41 -59.23 82.31
CA TYR A 1012 5.26 -57.96 81.61
C TYR A 1012 4.96 -56.75 82.52
N THR A 1013 3.92 -56.81 83.37
CA THR A 1013 3.42 -55.61 84.08
C THR A 1013 3.92 -55.45 85.52
N LYS A 1014 4.49 -56.48 86.14
CA LYS A 1014 5.04 -56.42 87.52
C LYS A 1014 5.98 -55.22 87.72
N THR A 1015 6.90 -55.00 86.79
CA THR A 1015 7.86 -53.87 86.83
C THR A 1015 7.14 -52.51 86.69
N PHE A 1016 6.13 -52.42 85.83
CA PHE A 1016 5.30 -51.21 85.68
C PHE A 1016 4.51 -50.91 86.97
N TYR A 1017 3.75 -51.88 87.48
CA TYR A 1017 2.95 -51.70 88.69
C TYR A 1017 3.82 -51.34 89.89
N SER A 1018 5.00 -51.97 90.02
CA SER A 1018 5.96 -51.62 91.07
C SER A 1018 6.49 -50.19 90.91
N LEU A 1019 7.01 -49.81 89.74
CA LEU A 1019 7.59 -48.47 89.50
C LEU A 1019 6.59 -47.32 89.58
N TYR A 1020 5.36 -47.50 89.07
CA TYR A 1020 4.33 -46.47 89.08
C TYR A 1020 3.72 -46.31 90.48
N TYR A 1021 3.26 -47.40 91.09
CA TYR A 1021 2.49 -47.32 92.33
C TYR A 1021 3.34 -47.24 93.60
N SER A 1022 4.57 -47.77 93.67
CA SER A 1022 5.47 -47.50 94.81
C SER A 1022 5.93 -46.03 94.86
N LYS A 1023 6.05 -45.37 93.71
CA LYS A 1023 6.37 -43.94 93.66
C LYS A 1023 5.21 -43.10 94.16
N LEU A 1024 3.99 -43.49 93.80
CA LEU A 1024 2.75 -42.91 94.28
C LEU A 1024 2.58 -43.03 95.81
N GLU A 1025 3.09 -44.09 96.46
CA GLU A 1025 3.13 -44.22 97.93
C GLU A 1025 3.92 -43.09 98.65
N SER A 1026 4.71 -42.29 97.92
CA SER A 1026 5.37 -41.08 98.44
C SER A 1026 4.56 -39.77 98.32
N GLU A 1027 3.41 -39.82 97.66
CA GLU A 1027 2.40 -38.73 97.65
C GLU A 1027 1.39 -38.92 98.80
N ASN A 1028 0.58 -37.90 99.10
CA ASN A 1028 -0.42 -37.99 100.17
C ASN A 1028 -1.37 -39.20 99.98
N CYS A 1029 -1.51 -40.02 101.02
CA CYS A 1029 -2.16 -41.34 100.99
C CYS A 1029 -3.53 -41.37 100.32
N ASP A 1030 -4.36 -40.36 100.61
CA ASP A 1030 -5.73 -40.28 100.10
C ASP A 1030 -5.76 -40.06 98.57
N GLY A 1031 -4.76 -39.35 98.01
CA GLY A 1031 -4.71 -38.97 96.60
C GLY A 1031 -4.17 -40.05 95.67
N TRP A 1032 -3.27 -40.92 96.12
CA TRP A 1032 -2.81 -42.05 95.30
C TRP A 1032 -3.71 -43.28 95.42
N LEU A 1033 -4.26 -43.56 96.60
CA LEU A 1033 -5.20 -44.68 96.76
C LEU A 1033 -6.44 -44.47 95.89
N ALA A 1034 -6.92 -43.22 95.78
CA ALA A 1034 -7.95 -42.84 94.81
C ALA A 1034 -7.57 -43.27 93.38
N ARG A 1035 -6.43 -42.80 92.85
CA ARG A 1035 -5.92 -43.18 91.51
C ARG A 1035 -5.71 -44.69 91.32
N ALA A 1036 -5.39 -45.43 92.39
CA ALA A 1036 -5.25 -46.88 92.33
C ALA A 1036 -6.61 -47.61 92.22
N ILE A 1037 -7.68 -47.10 92.83
CA ILE A 1037 -9.01 -47.73 92.79
C ILE A 1037 -9.98 -47.12 91.78
N THR A 1038 -9.65 -45.96 91.18
CA THR A 1038 -10.38 -45.37 90.05
C THR A 1038 -10.60 -46.39 88.94
N LEU A 1039 -11.84 -46.55 88.48
CA LEU A 1039 -12.19 -47.35 87.30
C LEU A 1039 -11.64 -46.68 86.04
N LEU A 1040 -10.85 -47.39 85.24
CA LEU A 1040 -10.26 -46.86 84.01
C LEU A 1040 -11.30 -46.84 82.85
N PRO A 1041 -11.11 -46.04 81.78
CA PRO A 1041 -12.09 -45.92 80.70
C PRO A 1041 -12.40 -47.26 80.00
N GLY A 1042 -13.62 -47.76 80.15
CA GLY A 1042 -14.05 -49.04 79.60
C GLY A 1042 -13.53 -50.28 80.34
N GLU A 1043 -12.91 -50.11 81.50
CA GLU A 1043 -12.56 -51.21 82.41
C GLU A 1043 -13.83 -51.79 83.07
N THR A 1044 -13.86 -53.10 83.30
CA THR A 1044 -14.95 -53.75 84.06
C THR A 1044 -14.66 -53.74 85.57
N ASN A 1045 -15.70 -53.76 86.39
CA ASN A 1045 -15.53 -53.85 87.86
C ASN A 1045 -14.64 -55.05 88.27
N GLU A 1046 -14.74 -56.17 87.56
CA GLU A 1046 -13.93 -57.38 87.80
C GLU A 1046 -12.45 -57.14 87.45
N ASN A 1047 -12.17 -56.50 86.31
CA ASN A 1047 -10.80 -56.19 85.90
C ASN A 1047 -10.16 -55.12 86.79
N ALA A 1048 -10.93 -54.15 87.28
CA ALA A 1048 -10.45 -53.18 88.25
C ALA A 1048 -10.11 -53.84 89.61
N ILE A 1049 -10.90 -54.81 90.06
CA ILE A 1049 -10.58 -55.65 91.24
C ILE A 1049 -9.27 -56.41 91.00
N LYS A 1050 -9.10 -57.06 89.84
CA LYS A 1050 -7.83 -57.72 89.46
C LYS A 1050 -6.66 -56.72 89.45
N ARG A 1051 -6.81 -55.53 88.87
CA ARG A 1051 -5.78 -54.47 88.88
C ARG A 1051 -5.37 -54.10 90.29
N VAL A 1052 -6.33 -53.87 91.19
CA VAL A 1052 -6.07 -53.57 92.60
C VAL A 1052 -5.31 -54.72 93.29
N ALA A 1053 -5.64 -55.98 92.99
CA ALA A 1053 -4.87 -57.13 93.47
C ALA A 1053 -3.42 -57.12 92.98
N LEU A 1054 -3.19 -56.85 91.68
CA LEU A 1054 -1.86 -56.80 91.07
C LEU A 1054 -1.02 -55.61 91.58
N ILE A 1055 -1.63 -54.44 91.78
CA ILE A 1055 -0.96 -53.29 92.42
C ILE A 1055 -0.54 -53.65 93.85
N LYS A 1056 -1.43 -54.25 94.65
CA LYS A 1056 -1.14 -54.68 96.03
C LYS A 1056 -0.04 -55.76 96.08
N ARG A 1057 0.04 -56.63 95.07
CA ARG A 1057 1.13 -57.60 94.88
C ARG A 1057 2.45 -56.94 94.43
N ALA A 1058 2.40 -55.79 93.77
CA ALA A 1058 3.56 -55.11 93.19
C ALA A 1058 4.25 -54.09 94.12
N SER A 1059 3.51 -53.40 95.00
CA SER A 1059 4.12 -52.46 95.96
C SER A 1059 4.77 -53.15 97.16
N GLY A 1060 4.40 -54.42 97.43
CA GLY A 1060 5.05 -55.29 98.42
C GLY A 1060 4.82 -54.91 99.89
N ASN A 1061 4.30 -53.71 100.16
CA ASN A 1061 4.18 -53.16 101.50
C ASN A 1061 2.71 -53.08 101.94
N CYS A 1062 2.27 -54.04 102.75
CA CYS A 1062 0.87 -54.18 103.14
C CYS A 1062 0.34 -53.08 104.08
N GLY A 1063 1.20 -52.19 104.59
CA GLY A 1063 0.87 -51.26 105.68
C GLY A 1063 0.14 -49.97 105.28
N CYS A 1064 0.25 -49.51 104.04
CA CYS A 1064 -0.23 -48.18 103.65
C CYS A 1064 -1.70 -48.14 103.21
N TRP A 1065 -2.28 -49.28 102.84
CA TRP A 1065 -3.68 -49.43 102.44
C TRP A 1065 -4.59 -49.46 103.69
N THR A 1066 -4.80 -48.31 104.33
CA THR A 1066 -5.64 -48.21 105.52
C THR A 1066 -7.14 -48.17 105.18
N LEU A 1067 -7.97 -48.75 106.06
CA LEU A 1067 -9.43 -48.64 105.94
C LEU A 1067 -9.90 -47.18 106.01
N ASP A 1068 -9.18 -46.32 106.73
CA ASP A 1068 -9.46 -44.88 106.84
C ASP A 1068 -9.31 -44.14 105.49
N ALA A 1069 -8.22 -44.39 104.76
CA ALA A 1069 -8.04 -43.85 103.41
C ALA A 1069 -9.15 -44.32 102.46
N LEU A 1070 -9.55 -45.60 102.53
CA LEU A 1070 -10.69 -46.11 101.76
C LEU A 1070 -12.02 -45.46 102.17
N ASN A 1071 -12.22 -45.17 103.46
CA ASN A 1071 -13.41 -44.47 103.97
C ASN A 1071 -13.47 -43.03 103.43
N LYS A 1072 -12.35 -42.31 103.37
CA LYS A 1072 -12.28 -40.96 102.80
C LYS A 1072 -12.58 -40.93 101.31
N VAL A 1073 -12.05 -41.89 100.54
CA VAL A 1073 -12.41 -42.02 99.12
C VAL A 1073 -13.88 -42.44 98.94
N GLN A 1074 -14.46 -43.22 99.85
CA GLN A 1074 -15.91 -43.47 99.84
C GLN A 1074 -16.72 -42.19 100.15
N ALA A 1075 -16.24 -41.35 101.08
CA ALA A 1075 -16.90 -40.10 101.47
C ALA A 1075 -16.87 -39.02 100.36
N SER A 1076 -15.92 -39.07 99.44
CA SER A 1076 -15.88 -38.16 98.27
C SER A 1076 -16.99 -38.43 97.24
N GLN A 1077 -17.71 -39.55 97.36
CA GLN A 1077 -18.75 -40.02 96.43
C GLN A 1077 -18.28 -40.25 94.97
N ALA A 1078 -16.98 -40.26 94.71
CA ALA A 1078 -16.42 -40.41 93.36
C ALA A 1078 -16.71 -41.78 92.69
N PHE A 1079 -17.14 -42.78 93.46
CA PHE A 1079 -17.40 -44.14 93.00
C PHE A 1079 -18.68 -44.71 93.62
N SER A 1080 -19.28 -45.73 92.99
CA SER A 1080 -20.48 -46.37 93.53
C SER A 1080 -20.19 -47.06 94.87
N LYS A 1081 -21.18 -47.04 95.77
CA LYS A 1081 -21.04 -47.62 97.11
C LYS A 1081 -20.82 -49.13 97.03
N GLU A 1082 -21.40 -49.74 96.01
CA GLU A 1082 -21.35 -51.15 95.66
C GLU A 1082 -19.91 -51.54 95.27
N TYR A 1083 -19.28 -50.81 94.35
CA TYR A 1083 -17.91 -51.07 93.90
C TYR A 1083 -16.88 -50.88 95.04
N ILE A 1084 -17.01 -49.81 95.83
CA ILE A 1084 -16.16 -49.60 97.02
C ILE A 1084 -16.40 -50.66 98.09
N SER A 1085 -17.64 -51.17 98.24
CA SER A 1085 -17.94 -52.29 99.13
C SER A 1085 -17.24 -53.58 98.69
N VAL A 1086 -17.23 -53.88 97.38
CA VAL A 1086 -16.54 -55.06 96.84
C VAL A 1086 -15.02 -54.94 96.95
N ILE A 1087 -14.43 -53.76 96.73
CA ILE A 1087 -12.99 -53.54 96.99
C ILE A 1087 -12.68 -53.68 98.49
N ARG A 1088 -13.54 -53.17 99.39
CA ARG A 1088 -13.38 -53.34 100.83
C ARG A 1088 -13.40 -54.82 101.21
N SER A 1089 -14.40 -55.59 100.80
CA SER A 1089 -14.50 -57.02 101.15
C SER A 1089 -13.39 -57.87 100.53
N SER A 1090 -12.94 -57.55 99.32
CA SER A 1090 -11.91 -58.31 98.61
C SER A 1090 -10.48 -58.08 99.14
N PHE A 1091 -10.17 -56.86 99.63
CA PHE A 1091 -8.79 -56.48 99.96
C PHE A 1091 -8.55 -56.00 101.39
N PHE A 1092 -9.58 -55.60 102.13
CA PHE A 1092 -9.50 -55.00 103.46
C PHE A 1092 -10.26 -55.86 104.49
N VAL A 1093 -9.62 -56.97 104.90
CA VAL A 1093 -10.14 -57.79 106.00
C VAL A 1093 -10.25 -56.95 107.26
N SER A 1094 -11.39 -57.01 107.93
CA SER A 1094 -11.66 -56.29 109.17
C SER A 1094 -10.80 -56.81 110.32
N TYR A 1095 -9.83 -56.01 110.76
CA TYR A 1095 -9.19 -56.19 112.07
C TYR A 1095 -10.19 -55.84 113.18
N SER A 1096 -11.00 -56.82 113.59
CA SER A 1096 -11.76 -56.78 114.83
C SER A 1096 -10.81 -56.80 116.04
N LYS A 1097 -11.13 -56.03 117.07
CA LYS A 1097 -10.20 -55.70 118.17
C LYS A 1097 -10.06 -56.81 119.21
N SER A 1098 -8.82 -57.11 119.58
CA SER A 1098 -8.40 -57.49 120.93
C SER A 1098 -6.94 -57.04 121.15
N SER A 1099 -6.50 -56.55 122.31
CA SER A 1099 -7.19 -56.21 123.56
C SER A 1099 -6.34 -55.21 124.40
N SER A 1100 -6.98 -54.45 125.31
CA SER A 1100 -6.36 -53.51 126.30
C SER A 1100 -5.55 -52.31 125.75
N SER A 1101 -5.46 -51.14 126.40
CA SER A 1101 -6.04 -50.65 127.69
C SER A 1101 -6.25 -49.12 127.66
N SER A 1102 -7.16 -48.61 128.52
CA SER A 1102 -7.42 -47.17 128.86
C SER A 1102 -7.85 -46.21 127.73
N SER A 1103 -8.78 -45.26 127.92
CA SER A 1103 -9.66 -44.95 129.08
C SER A 1103 -10.92 -44.14 128.69
N SER A 1104 -11.88 -44.12 129.62
CA SER A 1104 -12.94 -43.09 129.84
C SER A 1104 -14.14 -42.89 128.87
N SER A 1105 -15.31 -42.77 129.53
CA SER A 1105 -16.52 -41.98 129.17
C SER A 1105 -17.55 -42.46 128.13
N THR A 1106 -18.50 -43.28 128.65
CA THR A 1106 -19.97 -43.05 128.68
C THR A 1106 -20.91 -43.30 127.49
N LYS A 1107 -21.86 -44.23 127.77
CA LYS A 1107 -23.28 -44.33 127.33
C LYS A 1107 -23.60 -44.75 125.88
N SER A 1108 -24.67 -45.51 125.60
CA SER A 1108 -25.47 -46.46 126.43
C SER A 1108 -26.51 -47.17 125.54
N ALA A 1109 -26.62 -48.52 125.63
CA ALA A 1109 -27.77 -49.34 125.21
C ALA A 1109 -28.12 -49.33 123.68
N THR A 1110 -28.75 -50.35 123.07
CA THR A 1110 -29.24 -51.66 123.56
C THR A 1110 -29.09 -52.75 122.48
N SER A 1111 -29.43 -53.97 122.87
CA SER A 1111 -29.55 -55.27 122.17
C SER A 1111 -30.24 -55.28 120.78
N GLU A 1112 -30.32 -56.39 120.01
CA GLU A 1112 -30.21 -57.84 120.34
C GLU A 1112 -29.90 -58.70 119.09
N GLN A 1113 -29.30 -59.90 119.27
CA GLN A 1113 -29.48 -61.19 118.54
C GLN A 1113 -29.59 -61.27 116.98
N ASN A 1114 -29.16 -62.32 116.28
CA ASN A 1114 -28.31 -63.48 116.61
C ASN A 1114 -27.71 -64.08 115.31
N GLU A 1115 -26.76 -65.02 115.45
CA GLU A 1115 -26.40 -66.19 114.59
C GLU A 1115 -26.48 -66.09 113.03
N ASP A 1116 -25.56 -66.67 112.24
CA ASP A 1116 -24.76 -67.86 112.51
C ASP A 1116 -23.33 -67.79 111.91
N VAL A 1117 -22.42 -68.67 112.34
CA VAL A 1117 -21.01 -68.68 111.89
C VAL A 1117 -20.65 -69.98 111.17
N VAL A 1118 -20.17 -69.87 109.93
CA VAL A 1118 -19.49 -70.98 109.22
C VAL A 1118 -18.06 -70.57 108.88
N VAL A 1119 -17.10 -71.34 109.37
CA VAL A 1119 -15.67 -71.17 109.11
C VAL A 1119 -15.26 -72.01 107.90
N ILE A 1120 -14.53 -71.41 106.94
CA ILE A 1120 -13.73 -72.15 105.96
C ILE A 1120 -12.28 -71.65 106.02
N GLN A 1121 -11.36 -72.60 105.87
CA GLN A 1121 -9.96 -72.50 106.26
C GLN A 1121 -9.07 -72.04 105.09
N ARG A 1122 -8.08 -71.17 105.35
CA ARG A 1122 -7.08 -70.74 104.34
C ARG A 1122 -6.04 -71.83 104.08
N GLY A 1123 -5.52 -71.87 102.85
CA GLY A 1123 -4.28 -72.56 102.53
C GLY A 1123 -3.63 -72.04 101.24
N GLY A 1124 -2.31 -71.80 101.28
CA GLY A 1124 -1.43 -71.70 100.11
C GLY A 1124 -1.37 -70.36 99.34
N CYS A 1125 -0.23 -69.66 99.49
CA CYS A 1125 0.30 -68.59 98.63
C CYS A 1125 -0.63 -67.41 98.28
#